data_AF-A0A2P6R8N2-F1
#
_entry.id   AF-A0A2P6R8N2-F1
#
_cell.length_a   1.000
_cell.length_b   1.000
_cell.length_c   1.000
_cell.angle_alpha   90.00
_cell.angle_beta   90.00
_cell.angle_gamma   90.00
#
_symmetry.space_group_name_H-M   'P 1'
#
loop_
_entity.id
_entity.type
_entity.pdbx_description
1 polymer ?
#
loop_
_entity_poly.entity_id
_entity_poly.type
_entity_poly.pdbx_seq_one_letter_code
_entity_poly.pdbx_strand_id
1 'polypeptide(L)'
;MEIDDVNMSGVHKNIEQDVVEQILSTLPPKTLMRFKCVSKRWYALITNPRFVAKHLSISKHNNRSTPSVLLKRLVHKDNNTDSETQAVFSLLKFRNNIDGGGEAHSFLSGVEDIDIPSSLSLKTGGSSLHIIGHCNEIICLVPAVSGEVILWNPAIHEFKPLPPQPYLPNSPEIIGTLPGWPKDVPYSIHREYMDSLGFGYDPRSDDYKVVNIGYPCLERSLDGYRINFPLKTAVYTLSTDSWREMKTFSLETQSTILFPDRFQMYFKGMCYWSGLELHKEVHLFDAMEEEFIRNIIILFDMGDEVFHDMLLPGSLSDPFEVSFNMRLLVWNESIALFGLESENSPYGVSFGIWVIDEFDGPKTPWTKHICFELNEKPLAFLNSDEILMEVIKDTSGRLFSYNLSTKTLKYLPIDSVQNDSAAVVYGNYSIVSILGGNKLENKDNSTNAGFSLFEYSFPPSRSMVDNEWHSYSVWAIPPDDVSLKIKKVMQALRLEFGGPEIEPHITVVGSIRMTQENALNEFRSLQSCVTSGYKAKVNQVVTRSFYYQCVLLVIDSSFSSDDESFELCGATGACGRCFGFHNSVRPHLSLLYGNLTEEERRKAKEKISILDKSITGMSFPITRLALHKIDYKDKTLKSWEKIAEYTLLYFD
;
A
#
# COMPACT_ATOMS: atom_id res chain seq x y z
N MET A 1 -14.78 18.83 -70.79
CA MET A 1 -15.42 18.57 -69.50
C MET A 1 -15.34 17.08 -69.27
N GLU A 2 -14.20 16.67 -68.73
CA GLU A 2 -14.01 15.32 -68.20
C GLU A 2 -14.87 15.20 -66.94
N ILE A 3 -15.65 14.13 -66.86
CA ILE A 3 -16.37 13.73 -65.66
C ILE A 3 -15.41 12.78 -64.95
N ASP A 4 -14.92 13.20 -63.78
CA ASP A 4 -14.08 12.39 -62.91
C ASP A 4 -14.86 11.14 -62.46
N ASP A 5 -14.41 9.97 -62.90
CA ASP A 5 -14.80 8.68 -62.36
C ASP A 5 -14.27 8.58 -60.91
N VAL A 6 -15.12 8.97 -59.95
CA VAL A 6 -14.88 8.72 -58.53
C VAL A 6 -14.89 7.21 -58.30
N ASN A 7 -13.74 6.68 -57.88
CA ASN A 7 -13.49 5.28 -57.62
C ASN A 7 -14.35 4.74 -56.45
N MET A 8 -15.63 4.45 -56.72
CA MET A 8 -16.63 3.96 -55.76
C MET A 8 -16.38 2.52 -55.24
N SER A 9 -15.44 1.80 -55.85
CA SER A 9 -15.10 0.42 -55.47
C SER A 9 -14.37 0.30 -54.13
N GLY A 10 -13.62 1.34 -53.73
CA GLY A 10 -12.93 1.40 -52.44
C GLY A 10 -13.83 1.80 -51.27
N VAL A 11 -14.83 2.65 -51.53
CA VAL A 11 -15.76 3.16 -50.50
C VAL A 11 -16.72 2.07 -50.02
N HIS A 12 -17.28 1.28 -50.95
CA HIS A 12 -18.16 0.16 -50.60
C HIS A 12 -17.46 -0.94 -49.79
N LYS A 13 -16.21 -1.28 -50.15
CA LYS A 13 -15.40 -2.27 -49.41
C LYS A 13 -15.06 -1.82 -47.99
N ASN A 14 -14.85 -0.53 -47.77
CA ASN A 14 -14.54 0.02 -46.45
C ASN A 14 -15.78 0.01 -45.55
N ILE A 15 -16.96 0.39 -46.08
CA ILE A 15 -18.21 0.36 -45.31
C ILE A 15 -18.56 -1.07 -44.86
N GLU A 16 -18.39 -2.07 -45.72
CA GLU A 16 -18.60 -3.48 -45.34
C GLU A 16 -17.61 -3.94 -44.26
N GLN A 17 -16.36 -3.48 -44.31
CA GLN A 17 -15.35 -3.81 -43.32
C GLN A 17 -15.64 -3.17 -41.96
N ASP A 18 -16.08 -1.92 -41.94
CA ASP A 18 -16.41 -1.18 -40.73
C ASP A 18 -17.63 -1.78 -40.02
N VAL A 19 -18.65 -2.18 -40.79
CA VAL A 19 -19.85 -2.87 -40.25
C VAL A 19 -19.47 -4.23 -39.66
N VAL A 20 -18.63 -5.01 -40.33
CA VAL A 20 -18.15 -6.30 -39.80
C VAL A 20 -17.38 -6.08 -38.50
N GLU A 21 -16.48 -5.10 -38.46
CA GLU A 21 -15.73 -4.77 -37.25
C GLU A 21 -16.66 -4.36 -36.10
N GLN A 22 -17.66 -3.52 -36.38
CA GLN A 22 -18.64 -3.09 -35.39
C GLN A 22 -19.43 -4.29 -34.84
N ILE A 23 -19.92 -5.18 -35.71
CA ILE A 23 -20.63 -6.39 -35.30
C ILE A 23 -19.72 -7.25 -34.40
N LEU A 24 -18.52 -7.58 -34.87
CA LEU A 24 -17.58 -8.40 -34.11
C LEU A 24 -17.19 -7.77 -32.78
N SER A 25 -17.07 -6.44 -32.70
CA SER A 25 -16.72 -5.74 -31.45
C SER A 25 -17.77 -5.85 -30.35
N THR A 26 -18.99 -6.29 -30.68
CA THR A 26 -20.08 -6.51 -29.70
C THR A 26 -20.22 -7.98 -29.27
N LEU A 27 -19.49 -8.90 -29.91
CA LEU A 27 -19.63 -10.33 -29.64
C LEU A 27 -18.85 -10.75 -28.38
N PRO A 28 -19.32 -11.77 -27.64
CA PRO A 28 -18.60 -12.33 -26.51
C PRO A 28 -17.24 -12.92 -26.89
N PRO A 29 -16.23 -12.91 -25.99
CA PRO A 29 -14.90 -13.48 -26.22
C PRO A 29 -14.93 -14.90 -26.78
N LYS A 30 -15.74 -15.78 -26.18
CA LYS A 30 -15.87 -17.18 -26.61
C LYS A 30 -16.29 -17.33 -28.07
N THR A 31 -17.17 -16.45 -28.55
CA THR A 31 -17.60 -16.42 -29.96
C THR A 31 -16.48 -15.92 -30.85
N LEU A 32 -15.80 -14.85 -30.46
CA LEU A 32 -14.66 -14.30 -31.20
C LEU A 32 -13.51 -15.30 -31.33
N MET A 33 -13.21 -16.06 -30.27
CA MET A 33 -12.18 -17.09 -30.32
C MET A 33 -12.53 -18.22 -31.30
N ARG A 34 -13.82 -18.57 -31.44
CA ARG A 34 -14.27 -19.51 -32.49
C ARG A 34 -14.15 -18.91 -33.89
N PHE A 35 -14.42 -17.62 -34.03
CA PHE A 35 -14.38 -16.91 -35.31
C PHE A 35 -12.96 -16.72 -35.86
N LYS A 36 -11.94 -16.72 -35.00
CA LYS A 36 -10.53 -16.82 -35.43
C LYS A 36 -10.28 -17.99 -36.39
N CYS A 37 -11.02 -19.10 -36.26
CA CYS A 37 -10.86 -20.29 -37.10
C CYS A 37 -11.64 -20.23 -38.42
N VAL A 38 -12.54 -19.26 -38.60
CA VAL A 38 -13.46 -19.21 -39.75
C VAL A 38 -12.80 -18.58 -40.97
N SER A 39 -12.01 -17.51 -40.80
CA SER A 39 -11.26 -16.90 -41.90
C SER A 39 -9.97 -16.22 -41.42
N LYS A 40 -8.97 -16.17 -42.31
CA LYS A 40 -7.70 -15.43 -42.06
C LYS A 40 -7.93 -13.94 -41.79
N ARG A 41 -8.95 -13.35 -42.44
CA ARG A 41 -9.30 -11.94 -42.27
C ARG A 41 -9.85 -11.66 -40.88
N TRP A 42 -10.74 -12.52 -40.38
CA TRP A 42 -11.26 -12.42 -39.02
C TRP A 42 -10.18 -12.71 -37.98
N TYR A 43 -9.32 -13.70 -38.22
CA TYR A 43 -8.15 -13.95 -37.38
C TYR A 43 -7.28 -12.68 -37.24
N ALA A 44 -6.94 -12.04 -38.36
CA ALA A 44 -6.13 -10.83 -38.39
C ALA A 44 -6.81 -9.64 -37.67
N LEU A 45 -8.12 -9.48 -37.86
CA LEU A 45 -8.90 -8.42 -37.20
C LEU A 45 -8.99 -8.64 -35.69
N ILE A 46 -9.39 -9.84 -35.25
CA ILE A 46 -9.61 -10.17 -33.84
C ILE A 46 -8.30 -10.15 -33.04
N THR A 47 -7.17 -10.39 -33.70
CA THR A 47 -5.83 -10.36 -33.09
C THR A 47 -5.18 -8.96 -33.18
N ASN A 48 -5.81 -8.01 -33.88
CA ASN A 48 -5.31 -6.65 -33.99
C ASN A 48 -5.43 -5.91 -32.64
N PRO A 49 -4.36 -5.31 -32.10
CA PRO A 49 -4.40 -4.58 -30.82
C PRO A 49 -5.48 -3.49 -30.76
N ARG A 50 -5.73 -2.78 -31.87
CA ARG A 50 -6.78 -1.74 -31.93
C ARG A 50 -8.18 -2.33 -31.78
N PHE A 51 -8.41 -3.49 -32.40
CA PHE A 51 -9.68 -4.20 -32.25
C PHE A 51 -9.87 -4.70 -30.82
N VAL A 52 -8.81 -5.25 -30.22
CA VAL A 52 -8.80 -5.70 -28.82
C VAL A 52 -9.14 -4.55 -27.86
N ALA A 53 -8.49 -3.40 -28.03
CA ALA A 53 -8.76 -2.20 -27.24
C ALA A 53 -10.21 -1.70 -27.42
N LYS A 54 -10.70 -1.64 -28.67
CA LYS A 54 -12.07 -1.24 -28.99
C LYS A 54 -13.08 -2.20 -28.36
N HIS A 55 -12.90 -3.51 -28.53
CA HIS A 55 -13.75 -4.55 -27.94
C HIS A 55 -13.80 -4.45 -26.41
N LEU A 56 -12.65 -4.26 -25.76
CA LEU A 56 -12.57 -4.10 -24.30
C LEU A 56 -13.34 -2.86 -23.83
N SER A 57 -13.20 -1.72 -24.55
CA SER A 57 -13.90 -0.48 -24.20
C SER A 57 -15.43 -0.61 -24.31
N ILE A 58 -15.92 -1.18 -25.42
CA ILE A 58 -17.35 -1.42 -25.66
C ILE A 58 -17.89 -2.38 -24.59
N SER A 59 -17.17 -3.45 -24.31
CA SER A 59 -17.57 -4.45 -23.33
C SER A 59 -17.63 -3.87 -21.91
N LYS A 60 -16.68 -3.01 -21.53
CA LYS A 60 -16.73 -2.29 -20.24
C LYS A 60 -17.99 -1.44 -20.13
N HIS A 61 -18.36 -0.70 -21.17
CA HIS A 61 -19.57 0.13 -21.15
C HIS A 61 -20.85 -0.71 -21.08
N ASN A 62 -20.95 -1.76 -21.88
CA ASN A 62 -22.16 -2.60 -21.94
C ASN A 62 -22.39 -3.41 -20.66
N ASN A 63 -21.32 -3.84 -19.99
CA ASN A 63 -21.42 -4.66 -18.77
C ASN A 63 -21.51 -3.86 -17.46
N ARG A 64 -21.58 -2.51 -17.51
CA ARG A 64 -21.84 -1.69 -16.30
C ARG A 64 -23.18 -2.01 -15.63
N SER A 65 -24.13 -2.58 -16.37
CA SER A 65 -25.50 -2.79 -15.92
C SER A 65 -25.77 -4.14 -15.26
N THR A 66 -24.81 -5.06 -15.19
CA THR A 66 -24.99 -6.33 -14.45
C THR A 66 -23.68 -6.71 -13.77
N PRO A 67 -23.57 -6.52 -12.44
CA PRO A 67 -22.34 -6.87 -11.76
C PRO A 67 -22.12 -8.37 -11.82
N SER A 68 -20.90 -8.75 -12.13
CA SER A 68 -20.43 -10.13 -12.08
C SER A 68 -19.18 -10.18 -11.23
N VAL A 69 -19.03 -11.23 -10.44
CA VAL A 69 -17.93 -11.40 -9.50
C VAL A 69 -17.32 -12.76 -9.71
N LEU A 70 -16.00 -12.79 -9.88
CA LEU A 70 -15.26 -14.03 -9.80
C LEU A 70 -14.89 -14.29 -8.35
N LEU A 71 -15.39 -15.40 -7.81
CA LEU A 71 -15.19 -15.83 -6.44
C LEU A 71 -14.28 -17.06 -6.41
N LYS A 72 -13.15 -16.97 -5.68
CA LYS A 72 -12.45 -18.15 -5.18
C LYS A 72 -13.15 -18.62 -3.91
N ARG A 73 -13.54 -19.89 -3.85
CA ARG A 73 -14.13 -20.54 -2.65
C ARG A 73 -13.56 -21.94 -2.44
N LEU A 74 -13.67 -22.46 -1.21
CA LEU A 74 -13.29 -23.83 -0.86
C LEU A 74 -14.53 -24.71 -0.76
N VAL A 75 -14.53 -25.84 -1.47
CA VAL A 75 -15.61 -26.84 -1.45
C VAL A 75 -15.06 -28.21 -1.03
N HIS A 76 -15.91 -29.10 -0.50
CA HIS A 76 -15.50 -30.48 -0.22
C HIS A 76 -15.23 -31.23 -1.53
N LYS A 77 -14.23 -32.12 -1.55
CA LYS A 77 -14.06 -33.09 -2.63
C LYS A 77 -15.12 -34.20 -2.49
N ASP A 78 -15.68 -34.65 -3.62
CA ASP A 78 -16.70 -35.72 -3.66
C ASP A 78 -16.20 -37.13 -3.28
N ASN A 79 -14.96 -37.28 -2.78
CA ASN A 79 -14.36 -38.58 -2.48
C ASN A 79 -14.55 -38.93 -0.99
N ASN A 80 -15.25 -40.04 -0.73
CA ASN A 80 -15.69 -40.56 0.58
C ASN A 80 -14.59 -40.94 1.62
N THR A 81 -13.39 -40.36 1.57
CA THR A 81 -12.33 -40.60 2.58
C THR A 81 -11.63 -39.30 2.93
N ASP A 82 -11.85 -38.86 4.17
CA ASP A 82 -11.34 -37.65 4.84
C ASP A 82 -11.63 -36.30 4.17
N SER A 83 -11.79 -35.28 5.01
CA SER A 83 -12.28 -33.92 4.73
C SER A 83 -11.35 -33.08 3.85
N GLU A 84 -10.99 -33.56 2.66
CA GLU A 84 -10.21 -32.80 1.70
C GLU A 84 -11.08 -31.74 1.03
N THR A 85 -10.64 -30.48 1.11
CA THR A 85 -11.25 -29.37 0.37
C THR A 85 -10.49 -29.11 -0.93
N GLN A 86 -11.17 -28.53 -1.91
CA GLN A 86 -10.58 -28.03 -3.15
C GLN A 86 -10.99 -26.58 -3.39
N ALA A 87 -10.06 -25.78 -3.94
CA ALA A 87 -10.35 -24.42 -4.36
C ALA A 87 -11.05 -24.43 -5.73
N VAL A 88 -12.18 -23.74 -5.83
CA VAL A 88 -12.96 -23.56 -7.05
C VAL A 88 -13.12 -22.08 -7.34
N PHE A 89 -13.10 -21.72 -8.62
CA PHE A 89 -13.42 -20.38 -9.10
C PHE A 89 -14.84 -20.37 -9.65
N SER A 90 -15.73 -19.56 -9.08
CA SER A 90 -17.13 -19.46 -9.48
C SER A 90 -17.44 -18.05 -9.95
N LEU A 91 -18.02 -17.92 -11.14
CA LEU A 91 -18.53 -16.68 -11.67
C LEU A 91 -19.97 -16.46 -11.18
N LEU A 92 -20.15 -15.48 -10.31
CA LEU A 92 -21.44 -15.06 -9.78
C LEU A 92 -22.00 -13.94 -10.65
N LYS A 93 -23.24 -14.10 -11.15
CA LYS A 93 -23.92 -13.10 -11.98
C LYS A 93 -25.11 -12.53 -11.21
N PHE A 94 -25.17 -11.22 -11.02
CA PHE A 94 -26.22 -10.56 -10.26
C PHE A 94 -27.22 -9.82 -11.15
N ARG A 95 -28.49 -9.71 -10.72
CA ARG A 95 -29.50 -8.91 -11.41
C ARG A 95 -29.53 -7.48 -10.86
N ASN A 96 -29.83 -6.51 -11.72
CA ASN A 96 -30.18 -5.16 -11.27
C ASN A 96 -31.65 -5.09 -10.88
N ASN A 97 -31.95 -4.53 -9.70
CA ASN A 97 -33.31 -4.31 -9.19
C ASN A 97 -34.00 -3.11 -9.88
N ILE A 98 -34.05 -3.07 -11.21
CA ILE A 98 -34.71 -1.96 -11.95
C ILE A 98 -36.23 -2.19 -12.07
N ASP A 99 -36.70 -3.44 -11.99
CA ASP A 99 -38.12 -3.73 -12.12
C ASP A 99 -38.78 -3.87 -10.75
N GLY A 100 -39.30 -2.74 -10.26
CA GLY A 100 -40.16 -2.68 -9.09
C GLY A 100 -41.49 -3.38 -9.35
N GLY A 101 -41.56 -4.67 -9.04
CA GLY A 101 -42.83 -5.39 -8.99
C GLY A 101 -42.70 -6.91 -9.14
N GLY A 102 -42.81 -7.63 -8.01
CA GLY A 102 -43.18 -9.04 -7.99
C GLY A 102 -42.07 -9.99 -7.54
N GLU A 103 -42.31 -10.62 -6.38
CA GLU A 103 -41.64 -11.78 -5.77
C GLU A 103 -40.10 -11.82 -5.72
N ALA A 104 -39.56 -12.37 -4.64
CA ALA A 104 -38.12 -12.48 -4.39
C ALA A 104 -37.43 -13.48 -5.33
N HIS A 105 -37.48 -13.24 -6.64
CA HIS A 105 -36.64 -13.93 -7.60
C HIS A 105 -35.18 -13.63 -7.27
N SER A 106 -34.42 -14.69 -6.98
CA SER A 106 -33.04 -14.68 -6.51
C SER A 106 -32.20 -13.52 -7.06
N PHE A 107 -31.71 -12.66 -6.17
CA PHE A 107 -30.75 -11.58 -6.44
C PHE A 107 -29.53 -12.07 -7.26
N LEU A 108 -29.13 -13.32 -7.01
CA LEU A 108 -28.16 -14.07 -7.79
C LEU A 108 -28.86 -14.73 -9.01
N SER A 109 -28.51 -14.28 -10.21
CA SER A 109 -29.08 -14.78 -11.47
C SER A 109 -28.49 -16.11 -11.93
N GLY A 110 -27.26 -16.42 -11.52
CA GLY A 110 -26.57 -17.65 -11.89
C GLY A 110 -25.18 -17.75 -11.26
N VAL A 111 -24.72 -18.99 -11.15
CA VAL A 111 -23.38 -19.38 -10.71
C VAL A 111 -22.80 -20.29 -11.77
N GLU A 112 -21.61 -19.98 -12.27
CA GLU A 112 -20.90 -20.78 -13.26
C GLU A 112 -19.50 -21.07 -12.74
N ASP A 113 -19.23 -22.33 -12.42
CA ASP A 113 -17.88 -22.75 -12.03
C ASP A 113 -16.96 -22.69 -13.26
N ILE A 114 -15.82 -22.03 -13.12
CA ILE A 114 -14.82 -21.90 -14.17
C ILE A 114 -13.78 -23.01 -13.99
N ASP A 115 -13.72 -23.88 -14.99
CA ASP A 115 -12.71 -24.93 -15.05
C ASP A 115 -11.31 -24.33 -15.15
N ILE A 116 -10.48 -24.67 -14.17
CA ILE A 116 -9.03 -24.44 -14.26
C ILE A 116 -8.46 -25.44 -15.27
N PRO A 117 -7.72 -24.99 -16.31
CA PRO A 117 -7.09 -25.91 -17.26
C PRO A 117 -6.22 -26.96 -16.54
N SER A 118 -6.33 -28.22 -16.93
CA SER A 118 -5.57 -29.32 -16.31
C SER A 118 -4.06 -29.11 -16.35
N SER A 119 -3.56 -28.43 -17.38
CA SER A 119 -2.16 -28.03 -17.51
C SER A 119 -1.72 -27.01 -16.46
N LEU A 120 -2.62 -26.15 -15.98
CA LEU A 120 -2.37 -25.27 -14.85
C LEU A 120 -2.35 -26.07 -13.54
N SER A 121 -3.34 -26.93 -13.32
CA SER A 121 -3.42 -27.80 -12.13
C SER A 121 -2.21 -28.74 -11.98
N LEU A 122 -1.70 -29.27 -13.10
CA LEU A 122 -0.47 -30.07 -13.15
C LEU A 122 0.77 -29.25 -12.76
N LYS A 123 0.88 -28.01 -13.27
CA LYS A 123 2.02 -27.13 -12.96
C LYS A 123 2.04 -26.70 -11.48
N THR A 124 0.89 -26.46 -10.89
CA THR A 124 0.79 -26.06 -9.48
C THR A 124 0.90 -27.23 -8.50
N GLY A 125 0.99 -28.47 -9.00
CA GLY A 125 1.03 -29.67 -8.15
C GLY A 125 -0.23 -29.83 -7.29
N GLY A 126 -1.37 -29.28 -7.72
CA GLY A 126 -2.60 -29.26 -6.93
C GLY A 126 -2.62 -28.23 -5.78
N SER A 127 -1.64 -27.31 -5.73
CA SER A 127 -1.61 -26.24 -4.72
C SER A 127 -2.78 -25.27 -4.90
N SER A 128 -3.32 -24.75 -3.79
CA SER A 128 -4.34 -23.69 -3.79
C SER A 128 -3.82 -22.43 -4.49
N LEU A 129 -4.67 -21.80 -5.30
CA LEU A 129 -4.37 -20.57 -6.04
C LEU A 129 -4.90 -19.35 -5.28
N HIS A 130 -4.06 -18.35 -5.09
CA HIS A 130 -4.44 -17.06 -4.52
C HIS A 130 -4.65 -16.02 -5.63
N ILE A 131 -5.71 -15.22 -5.51
CA ILE A 131 -5.92 -14.05 -6.37
C ILE A 131 -5.12 -12.91 -5.75
N ILE A 132 -4.12 -12.43 -6.49
CA ILE A 132 -3.40 -11.20 -6.13
C ILE A 132 -4.23 -10.00 -6.56
N GLY A 133 -4.65 -9.97 -7.82
CA GLY A 133 -5.35 -8.83 -8.38
C GLY A 133 -5.91 -9.10 -9.75
N HIS A 134 -6.58 -8.09 -10.31
CA HIS A 134 -7.14 -8.16 -11.65
C HIS A 134 -7.00 -6.80 -12.35
N CYS A 135 -6.88 -6.85 -13.68
CA CYS A 135 -6.83 -5.67 -14.52
C CYS A 135 -7.35 -6.03 -15.92
N ASN A 136 -8.31 -5.27 -16.44
CA ASN A 136 -8.89 -5.51 -17.78
C ASN A 136 -9.33 -6.97 -17.97
N GLU A 137 -9.98 -7.55 -16.93
CA GLU A 137 -10.42 -8.96 -16.87
C GLU A 137 -9.29 -10.00 -17.01
N ILE A 138 -8.02 -9.61 -16.86
CA ILE A 138 -6.92 -10.53 -16.64
C ILE A 138 -6.73 -10.64 -15.14
N ILE A 139 -6.48 -11.85 -14.65
CA ILE A 139 -6.31 -12.14 -13.23
C ILE A 139 -4.85 -12.54 -13.00
N CYS A 140 -4.24 -11.96 -11.98
CA CYS A 140 -2.94 -12.35 -11.48
C CYS A 140 -3.12 -13.33 -10.32
N LEU A 141 -2.59 -14.53 -10.49
CA LEU A 141 -2.68 -15.64 -9.56
C LEU A 141 -1.29 -16.06 -9.06
N VAL A 142 -1.24 -16.59 -7.84
CA VAL A 142 -0.03 -17.22 -7.29
C VAL A 142 -0.39 -18.53 -6.59
N PRO A 143 0.27 -19.66 -6.88
CA PRO A 143 0.09 -20.91 -6.13
C PRO A 143 0.72 -20.81 -4.75
N ALA A 144 -0.03 -21.19 -3.71
CA ALA A 144 0.33 -21.10 -2.29
C ALA A 144 1.73 -21.66 -1.95
N VAL A 145 2.17 -22.69 -2.66
CA VAL A 145 3.41 -23.43 -2.34
C VAL A 145 4.59 -22.98 -3.20
N SER A 146 4.39 -22.70 -4.49
CA SER A 146 5.50 -22.41 -5.41
C SER A 146 5.84 -20.92 -5.52
N GLY A 147 4.89 -20.02 -5.23
CA GLY A 147 5.11 -18.58 -5.34
C GLY A 147 5.22 -18.05 -6.78
N GLU A 148 5.15 -18.91 -7.80
CA GLU A 148 5.23 -18.50 -9.20
C GLU A 148 4.05 -17.61 -9.60
N VAL A 149 4.31 -16.50 -10.31
CA VAL A 149 3.23 -15.64 -10.80
C VAL A 149 2.62 -16.22 -12.05
N ILE A 150 1.29 -16.22 -12.12
CA ILE A 150 0.55 -16.71 -13.26
C ILE A 150 -0.46 -15.66 -13.67
N LEU A 151 -0.40 -15.21 -14.91
CA LEU A 151 -1.49 -14.43 -15.51
C LEU A 151 -2.52 -15.40 -16.09
N TRP A 152 -3.79 -15.09 -15.89
CA TRP A 152 -4.91 -15.90 -16.36
C TRP A 152 -5.97 -15.01 -17.02
N ASN A 153 -6.33 -15.31 -18.26
CA ASN A 153 -7.50 -14.76 -18.92
C ASN A 153 -8.55 -15.89 -19.09
N PRO A 154 -9.54 -15.98 -18.19
CA PRO A 154 -10.55 -17.03 -18.25
C PRO A 154 -11.41 -16.98 -19.51
N ALA A 155 -11.69 -15.77 -20.04
CA ALA A 155 -12.61 -15.57 -21.15
C ALA A 155 -12.14 -16.19 -22.47
N ILE A 156 -10.82 -16.32 -22.64
CA ILE A 156 -10.18 -16.95 -23.81
C ILE A 156 -9.39 -18.21 -23.44
N HIS A 157 -9.50 -18.67 -22.20
CA HIS A 157 -8.81 -19.84 -21.66
C HIS A 157 -7.27 -19.80 -21.82
N GLU A 158 -6.67 -18.61 -21.74
CA GLU A 158 -5.22 -18.44 -21.77
C GLU A 158 -4.67 -18.33 -20.35
N PHE A 159 -3.52 -18.94 -20.09
CA PHE A 159 -2.73 -18.72 -18.88
C PHE A 159 -1.25 -18.62 -19.25
N LYS A 160 -0.49 -17.78 -18.54
CA LYS A 160 0.95 -17.59 -18.71
C LYS A 160 1.65 -17.59 -17.35
N PRO A 161 2.41 -18.64 -17.01
CA PRO A 161 3.35 -18.54 -15.91
C PRO A 161 4.48 -17.58 -16.30
N LEU A 162 4.84 -16.70 -15.38
CA LEU A 162 5.90 -15.73 -15.58
C LEU A 162 7.27 -16.38 -15.33
N PRO A 163 8.36 -15.84 -15.90
CA PRO A 163 9.70 -16.24 -15.53
C PRO A 163 9.93 -16.09 -14.01
N PRO A 164 10.89 -16.86 -13.43
CA PRO A 164 11.17 -16.82 -12.00
C PRO A 164 11.37 -15.40 -11.48
N GLN A 165 10.74 -15.10 -10.35
CA GLN A 165 10.87 -13.81 -9.70
C GLN A 165 12.29 -13.61 -9.16
N PRO A 166 12.87 -12.40 -9.24
CA PRO A 166 14.24 -12.15 -8.82
C PRO A 166 14.46 -12.24 -7.29
N TYR A 167 13.40 -12.15 -6.49
CA TYR A 167 13.50 -12.12 -5.02
C TYR A 167 12.84 -13.32 -4.33
N LEU A 168 12.36 -14.31 -5.08
CA LEU A 168 11.97 -15.59 -4.46
C LEU A 168 13.24 -16.42 -4.18
N PRO A 169 13.47 -16.87 -2.94
CA PRO A 169 14.54 -17.81 -2.68
C PRO A 169 14.29 -19.13 -3.43
N ASN A 170 15.35 -19.69 -4.01
CA ASN A 170 15.29 -21.01 -4.66
C ASN A 170 15.12 -22.12 -3.59
N SER A 171 13.90 -22.36 -3.12
CA SER A 171 13.55 -23.48 -2.22
C SER A 171 14.22 -23.45 -0.80
N PRO A 172 13.79 -24.30 0.15
CA PRO A 172 13.71 -23.97 1.57
C PRO A 172 14.99 -24.23 2.39
N GLU A 173 16.19 -23.99 1.85
CA GLU A 173 17.41 -24.32 2.59
C GLU A 173 17.99 -23.19 3.44
N ILE A 174 17.65 -21.91 3.25
CA ILE A 174 18.37 -20.85 3.98
C ILE A 174 17.50 -19.62 4.29
N ILE A 175 16.73 -19.66 5.38
CA ILE A 175 16.49 -18.46 6.21
C ILE A 175 16.64 -18.90 7.66
N GLY A 176 17.68 -18.38 8.33
CA GLY A 176 18.04 -18.72 9.70
C GLY A 176 16.86 -18.56 10.66
N THR A 177 16.64 -19.62 11.43
CA THR A 177 15.55 -19.76 12.40
C THR A 177 15.61 -18.69 13.49
N LEU A 178 14.48 -18.03 13.75
CA LEU A 178 14.26 -17.36 15.04
C LEU A 178 14.37 -18.43 16.16
N PRO A 179 15.09 -18.19 17.27
CA PRO A 179 15.19 -19.16 18.37
C PRO A 179 13.81 -19.39 18.99
N GLY A 180 13.37 -20.65 19.03
CA GLY A 180 12.09 -21.08 19.63
C GLY A 180 11.09 -21.69 18.64
N TRP A 181 11.37 -21.66 17.33
CA TRP A 181 10.48 -22.24 16.31
C TRP A 181 10.87 -23.68 15.92
N PRO A 182 9.90 -24.59 15.69
CA PRO A 182 10.19 -25.98 15.33
C PRO A 182 10.98 -26.09 14.01
N LYS A 183 11.99 -26.96 14.00
CA LYS A 183 12.94 -27.14 12.87
C LYS A 183 12.35 -27.82 11.63
N ASP A 184 11.14 -28.34 11.75
CA ASP A 184 10.58 -29.31 10.79
C ASP A 184 9.35 -28.76 10.04
N VAL A 185 9.03 -27.47 10.19
CA VAL A 185 7.99 -26.82 9.39
C VAL A 185 8.70 -26.13 8.21
N PRO A 186 8.48 -26.56 6.96
CA PRO A 186 8.93 -25.79 5.81
C PRO A 186 8.38 -24.37 5.97
N TYR A 187 9.25 -23.37 5.89
CA TYR A 187 8.85 -21.98 5.66
C TYR A 187 8.07 -21.98 4.33
N SER A 188 6.77 -22.31 4.36
CA SER A 188 5.88 -22.05 3.25
C SER A 188 6.06 -20.56 2.99
N ILE A 189 6.50 -20.23 1.76
CA ILE A 189 6.76 -18.87 1.27
C ILE A 189 5.73 -17.95 1.93
N HIS A 190 6.16 -17.15 2.91
CA HIS A 190 5.23 -16.45 3.82
C HIS A 190 4.13 -15.77 3.01
N ARG A 191 2.90 -15.78 3.52
CA ARG A 191 1.77 -14.99 2.99
C ARG A 191 2.21 -13.54 2.65
N GLU A 192 3.09 -12.99 3.47
CA GLU A 192 3.77 -11.70 3.32
C GLU A 192 4.46 -11.50 1.93
N TYR A 193 5.07 -12.53 1.34
CA TYR A 193 5.71 -12.47 0.01
C TYR A 193 4.72 -12.38 -1.15
N MET A 194 3.56 -13.02 -1.03
CA MET A 194 2.53 -12.93 -2.07
C MET A 194 1.83 -11.58 -2.04
N ASP A 195 1.64 -11.06 -0.84
CA ASP A 195 0.86 -9.87 -0.58
C ASP A 195 1.58 -8.57 -1.05
N SER A 196 2.88 -8.63 -1.36
CA SER A 196 3.67 -7.51 -1.91
C SER A 196 3.63 -7.36 -3.43
N LEU A 197 3.01 -8.31 -4.14
CA LEU A 197 2.87 -8.26 -5.59
C LEU A 197 1.79 -7.25 -6.00
N GLY A 198 1.99 -6.56 -7.12
CA GLY A 198 0.97 -5.73 -7.74
C GLY A 198 0.81 -6.08 -9.22
N PHE A 199 -0.41 -6.04 -9.73
CA PHE A 199 -0.69 -6.30 -11.14
C PHE A 199 -1.58 -5.21 -11.73
N GLY A 200 -1.22 -4.73 -12.93
CA GLY A 200 -2.01 -3.72 -13.60
C GLY A 200 -1.52 -3.43 -15.02
N TYR A 201 -2.07 -2.37 -15.58
CA TYR A 201 -1.83 -1.94 -16.94
C TYR A 201 -1.17 -0.56 -16.95
N ASP A 202 -0.12 -0.41 -17.74
CA ASP A 202 0.55 0.85 -17.99
C ASP A 202 -0.05 1.51 -19.25
N PRO A 203 -0.82 2.60 -19.10
CA PRO A 203 -1.42 3.30 -20.23
C PRO A 203 -0.41 4.04 -21.11
N ARG A 204 0.80 4.34 -20.61
CA ARG A 204 1.86 5.03 -21.37
C ARG A 204 2.56 4.10 -22.34
N SER A 205 2.86 2.87 -21.91
CA SER A 205 3.52 1.88 -22.75
C SER A 205 2.56 0.91 -23.46
N ASP A 206 1.25 1.01 -23.18
CA ASP A 206 0.22 0.09 -23.68
C ASP A 206 0.57 -1.37 -23.37
N ASP A 207 0.92 -1.62 -22.10
CA ASP A 207 1.42 -2.94 -21.68
C ASP A 207 0.99 -3.30 -20.25
N TYR A 208 1.00 -4.60 -19.96
CA TYR A 208 0.73 -5.11 -18.63
C TYR A 208 2.01 -5.32 -17.85
N LYS A 209 1.99 -4.96 -16.58
CA LYS A 209 3.14 -5.10 -15.69
C LYS A 209 2.75 -5.82 -14.41
N VAL A 210 3.71 -6.55 -13.85
CA VAL A 210 3.64 -7.07 -12.48
C VAL A 210 4.78 -6.46 -11.68
N VAL A 211 4.46 -5.85 -10.56
CA VAL A 211 5.42 -5.29 -9.60
C VAL A 211 5.64 -6.34 -8.52
N ASN A 212 6.89 -6.63 -8.20
CA ASN A 212 7.28 -7.49 -7.10
C ASN A 212 8.18 -6.70 -6.14
N ILE A 213 7.73 -6.56 -4.90
CA ILE A 213 8.47 -5.88 -3.85
C ILE A 213 9.01 -6.96 -2.91
N GLY A 214 10.28 -7.30 -3.10
CA GLY A 214 10.99 -8.32 -2.36
C GLY A 214 11.47 -7.83 -0.99
N TYR A 215 11.35 -8.72 -0.01
CA TYR A 215 11.79 -8.49 1.36
C TYR A 215 13.25 -8.90 1.54
N PRO A 216 14.12 -7.99 2.03
CA PRO A 216 15.44 -8.40 2.46
C PRO A 216 15.32 -9.19 3.77
N CYS A 217 16.12 -10.26 3.86
CA CYS A 217 16.27 -11.06 5.07
C CYS A 217 16.64 -10.14 6.26
N LEU A 218 15.92 -10.26 7.38
CA LEU A 218 16.24 -9.59 8.64
C LEU A 218 17.57 -10.11 9.17
N GLU A 219 18.67 -9.41 8.91
CA GLU A 219 19.95 -9.72 9.54
C GLU A 219 19.93 -9.21 10.99
N ARG A 220 20.14 -10.10 11.94
CA ARG A 220 20.38 -9.72 13.33
C ARG A 220 21.80 -9.19 13.43
N SER A 221 21.94 -7.90 13.75
CA SER A 221 23.25 -7.39 14.12
C SER A 221 23.74 -8.06 15.41
N LEU A 222 25.04 -8.32 15.52
CA LEU A 222 25.67 -8.89 16.73
C LEU A 222 25.48 -7.98 17.96
N ASP A 223 25.13 -6.70 17.74
CA ASP A 223 25.02 -5.65 18.74
C ASP A 223 23.63 -5.57 19.40
N GLY A 224 22.72 -6.49 19.08
CA GLY A 224 21.39 -6.56 19.70
C GLY A 224 20.33 -5.65 19.06
N TYR A 225 20.49 -5.28 17.79
CA TYR A 225 19.51 -4.50 17.00
C TYR A 225 18.96 -5.30 15.81
N ARG A 226 17.71 -5.00 15.43
CA ARG A 226 17.11 -5.35 14.14
C ARG A 226 17.23 -4.18 13.18
N ILE A 227 17.66 -4.47 11.95
CA ILE A 227 17.77 -3.50 10.86
C ILE A 227 16.80 -3.91 9.77
N ASN A 228 15.87 -3.01 9.45
CA ASN A 228 15.00 -3.12 8.30
C ASN A 228 15.75 -2.60 7.07
N PHE A 229 16.23 -3.54 6.26
CA PHE A 229 16.94 -3.21 5.03
C PHE A 229 15.98 -2.65 3.97
N PRO A 230 16.50 -1.84 3.03
CA PRO A 230 15.70 -1.31 1.94
C PRO A 230 15.06 -2.44 1.12
N LEU A 231 13.77 -2.29 0.82
CA LEU A 231 13.05 -3.20 -0.06
C LEU A 231 13.68 -3.18 -1.45
N LYS A 232 13.70 -4.35 -2.09
CA LYS A 232 14.12 -4.46 -3.49
C LYS A 232 12.90 -4.64 -4.36
N THR A 233 12.82 -3.94 -5.48
CA THR A 233 11.65 -4.02 -6.36
C THR A 233 12.05 -4.38 -7.77
N ALA A 234 11.24 -5.23 -8.38
CA ALA A 234 11.36 -5.62 -9.76
C ALA A 234 10.01 -5.50 -10.46
N VAL A 235 10.07 -5.13 -11.74
CA VAL A 235 8.90 -5.01 -12.59
C VAL A 235 9.03 -5.99 -13.75
N TYR A 236 8.05 -6.87 -13.87
CA TYR A 236 7.84 -7.68 -15.05
C TYR A 236 7.05 -6.88 -16.07
N THR A 237 7.43 -7.00 -17.35
CA THR A 237 6.72 -6.39 -18.48
C THR A 237 6.27 -7.49 -19.44
N LEU A 238 4.98 -7.52 -19.77
CA LEU A 238 4.39 -8.61 -20.55
C LEU A 238 4.92 -8.65 -22.00
N SER A 239 5.13 -7.51 -22.65
CA SER A 239 5.63 -7.49 -24.04
C SER A 239 7.06 -8.00 -24.19
N THR A 240 7.92 -7.83 -23.17
CA THR A 240 9.32 -8.29 -23.18
C THR A 240 9.51 -9.63 -22.49
N ASP A 241 8.48 -10.13 -21.80
CA ASP A 241 8.48 -11.37 -21.02
C ASP A 241 9.67 -11.46 -20.04
N SER A 242 9.98 -10.35 -19.36
CA SER A 242 11.18 -10.25 -18.54
C SER A 242 10.98 -9.38 -17.30
N TRP A 243 11.66 -9.76 -16.21
CA TRP A 243 11.81 -8.92 -15.03
C TRP A 243 12.98 -7.93 -15.20
N ARG A 244 12.83 -6.73 -14.67
CA ARG A 244 13.93 -5.80 -14.44
C ARG A 244 13.87 -5.24 -13.03
N GLU A 245 15.02 -5.08 -12.41
CA GLU A 245 15.13 -4.40 -11.12
C GLU A 245 14.91 -2.90 -11.29
N MET A 246 14.33 -2.29 -10.28
CA MET A 246 14.12 -0.85 -10.22
C MET A 246 14.61 -0.29 -8.89
N LYS A 247 14.87 1.02 -8.89
CA LYS A 247 15.35 1.71 -7.68
C LYS A 247 14.16 2.04 -6.77
N THR A 248 14.31 1.79 -5.47
CA THR A 248 13.24 1.88 -4.47
C THR A 248 13.31 3.15 -3.62
N PHE A 249 13.90 4.23 -4.14
CA PHE A 249 14.20 5.45 -3.38
C PHE A 249 12.99 6.10 -2.69
N SER A 250 11.78 5.87 -3.20
CA SER A 250 10.54 6.41 -2.64
C SER A 250 9.97 5.58 -1.49
N LEU A 251 10.35 4.29 -1.36
CA LEU A 251 9.89 3.41 -0.28
C LEU A 251 10.75 3.53 0.98
N GLU A 252 11.75 4.40 0.98
CA GLU A 252 12.61 4.59 2.12
C GLU A 252 12.88 6.07 2.40
N THR A 253 13.15 6.31 3.67
CA THR A 253 13.57 7.61 4.19
C THR A 253 14.92 7.42 4.86
N GLN A 254 15.47 8.43 5.51
CA GLN A 254 16.71 8.21 6.23
C GLN A 254 16.55 7.43 7.53
N SER A 255 15.37 7.50 8.12
CA SER A 255 15.06 6.96 9.45
C SER A 255 13.94 5.91 9.42
N THR A 256 13.20 5.83 8.31
CA THR A 256 12.00 5.00 8.19
C THR A 256 11.97 4.25 6.85
N ILE A 257 11.21 3.18 6.81
CA ILE A 257 10.94 2.37 5.64
C ILE A 257 9.43 2.21 5.48
N LEU A 258 8.94 2.32 4.25
CA LEU A 258 7.55 2.09 3.90
C LEU A 258 7.44 0.63 3.46
N PHE A 259 6.71 -0.15 4.24
CA PHE A 259 6.56 -1.59 4.11
C PHE A 259 5.17 -1.91 3.55
N PRO A 260 5.04 -2.26 2.26
CA PRO A 260 3.79 -2.77 1.73
C PRO A 260 3.45 -4.09 2.42
N ASP A 261 2.24 -4.17 2.96
CA ASP A 261 1.74 -5.38 3.61
C ASP A 261 0.86 -6.16 2.63
N ARG A 262 -0.25 -5.57 2.15
CA ARG A 262 -1.20 -6.25 1.26
C ARG A 262 -1.62 -5.43 0.07
N PHE A 263 -1.43 -5.99 -1.12
CA PHE A 263 -2.01 -5.47 -2.34
C PHE A 263 -3.54 -5.51 -2.25
N GLN A 264 -4.15 -4.38 -2.52
CA GLN A 264 -5.59 -4.21 -2.43
C GLN A 264 -6.20 -4.20 -3.83
N MET A 265 -5.66 -3.39 -4.74
CA MET A 265 -6.23 -3.24 -6.07
C MET A 265 -5.33 -2.49 -7.05
N TYR A 266 -5.67 -2.61 -8.33
CA TYR A 266 -5.26 -1.69 -9.38
C TYR A 266 -6.46 -0.81 -9.78
N PHE A 267 -6.23 0.49 -9.90
CA PHE A 267 -7.25 1.43 -10.35
C PHE A 267 -6.63 2.62 -11.09
N LYS A 268 -7.15 2.91 -12.29
CA LYS A 268 -6.76 4.07 -13.13
C LYS A 268 -5.23 4.29 -13.26
N GLY A 269 -4.47 3.23 -13.57
CA GLY A 269 -3.02 3.31 -13.78
C GLY A 269 -2.17 3.17 -12.51
N MET A 270 -2.80 3.09 -11.34
CA MET A 270 -2.12 2.99 -10.05
C MET A 270 -2.39 1.65 -9.39
N CYS A 271 -1.36 1.07 -8.77
CA CYS A 271 -1.47 -0.07 -7.87
C CYS A 271 -1.49 0.42 -6.41
N TYR A 272 -2.32 -0.19 -5.55
CA TYR A 272 -2.53 0.23 -4.16
C TYR A 272 -2.26 -0.93 -3.20
N TRP A 273 -1.46 -0.66 -2.18
CA TRP A 273 -1.22 -1.55 -1.05
C TRP A 273 -1.61 -0.86 0.24
N SER A 274 -2.16 -1.61 1.19
CA SER A 274 -2.01 -1.24 2.60
C SER A 274 -0.55 -1.45 2.99
N GLY A 275 0.00 -0.55 3.79
CA GLY A 275 1.37 -0.63 4.23
C GLY A 275 1.57 -0.02 5.60
N LEU A 276 2.79 -0.19 6.10
CA LEU A 276 3.23 0.28 7.40
C LEU A 276 4.43 1.20 7.17
N GLU A 277 4.49 2.30 7.91
CA GLU A 277 5.74 3.03 8.07
C GLU A 277 6.44 2.50 9.32
N LEU A 278 7.66 2.01 9.17
CA LEU A 278 8.46 1.43 10.25
C LEU A 278 9.77 2.20 10.42
N HIS A 279 10.34 2.20 11.61
CA HIS A 279 11.71 2.65 11.81
C HIS A 279 12.71 1.72 11.10
N LYS A 280 13.77 2.28 10.52
CA LYS A 280 14.82 1.49 9.86
C LYS A 280 15.58 0.59 10.83
N GLU A 281 15.73 0.99 12.08
CA GLU A 281 16.61 0.31 13.04
C GLU A 281 15.99 0.37 14.44
N VAL A 282 15.83 -0.81 15.08
CA VAL A 282 15.14 -0.97 16.37
C VAL A 282 15.95 -1.86 17.31
N HIS A 283 16.04 -1.51 18.60
CA HIS A 283 16.75 -2.33 19.58
C HIS A 283 15.93 -3.58 19.92
N LEU A 284 16.57 -4.75 20.09
CA LEU A 284 15.86 -6.01 20.42
C LEU A 284 15.11 -6.01 21.77
N PHE A 285 15.37 -5.04 22.64
CA PHE A 285 14.71 -4.90 23.95
C PHE A 285 13.68 -3.76 23.97
N ASP A 286 13.58 -3.00 22.88
CA ASP A 286 12.46 -2.09 22.67
C ASP A 286 11.23 -2.95 22.29
N ALA A 287 10.03 -2.58 22.77
CA ALA A 287 8.82 -3.36 22.49
C ALA A 287 8.52 -3.38 20.97
N MET A 288 7.82 -4.40 20.46
CA MET A 288 7.37 -4.43 19.04
C MET A 288 6.61 -3.16 18.63
N GLU A 289 5.97 -2.52 19.61
CA GLU A 289 5.27 -1.24 19.45
C GLU A 289 6.22 -0.11 19.05
N GLU A 290 7.50 -0.14 19.43
CA GLU A 290 8.50 0.91 19.16
C GLU A 290 9.05 0.89 17.71
N GLU A 291 8.81 -0.18 16.94
CA GLU A 291 9.21 -0.29 15.53
C GLU A 291 8.21 0.38 14.58
N PHE A 292 6.94 0.29 14.92
CA PHE A 292 5.83 0.74 14.09
C PHE A 292 5.59 2.24 14.27
N ILE A 293 5.44 2.97 13.16
CA ILE A 293 5.17 4.41 13.20
C ILE A 293 3.69 4.67 12.96
N ARG A 294 3.16 4.18 11.84
CA ARG A 294 1.76 4.37 11.42
C ARG A 294 1.38 3.48 10.25
N ASN A 295 0.08 3.30 10.05
CA ASN A 295 -0.48 2.68 8.85
C ASN A 295 -0.56 3.71 7.72
N ILE A 296 -0.24 3.28 6.50
CA ILE A 296 -0.25 4.11 5.29
C ILE A 296 -0.84 3.33 4.12
N ILE A 297 -1.16 4.04 3.04
CA ILE A 297 -1.44 3.44 1.73
C ILE A 297 -0.25 3.74 0.84
N ILE A 298 0.31 2.70 0.24
CA ILE A 298 1.40 2.80 -0.73
C ILE A 298 0.80 2.69 -2.12
N LEU A 299 1.19 3.60 -3.00
CA LEU A 299 0.74 3.65 -4.38
C LEU A 299 1.95 3.44 -5.30
N PHE A 300 1.72 2.80 -6.45
CA PHE A 300 2.70 2.71 -7.51
C PHE A 300 2.09 3.16 -8.83
N ASP A 301 2.69 4.17 -9.45
CA ASP A 301 2.33 4.62 -10.79
C ASP A 301 2.90 3.64 -11.82
N MET A 302 2.02 2.98 -12.58
CA MET A 302 2.45 1.99 -13.57
C MET A 302 3.15 2.59 -14.79
N GLY A 303 2.88 3.87 -15.08
CA GLY A 303 3.44 4.58 -16.23
C GLY A 303 4.76 5.26 -15.92
N ASP A 304 4.81 6.02 -14.83
CA ASP A 304 6.02 6.72 -14.40
C ASP A 304 6.94 5.83 -13.57
N GLU A 305 6.42 4.73 -13.05
CA GLU A 305 7.14 3.72 -12.28
C GLU A 305 7.75 4.27 -10.98
N VAL A 306 6.96 5.10 -10.30
CA VAL A 306 7.32 5.77 -9.06
C VAL A 306 6.35 5.35 -7.95
N PHE A 307 6.90 5.14 -6.74
CA PHE A 307 6.07 4.93 -5.55
C PHE A 307 5.68 6.26 -4.92
N HIS A 308 4.47 6.30 -4.40
CA HIS A 308 3.92 7.37 -3.57
C HIS A 308 3.33 6.77 -2.29
N ASP A 309 3.08 7.62 -1.31
CA ASP A 309 2.41 7.26 -0.07
C ASP A 309 1.26 8.21 0.24
N MET A 310 0.30 7.70 1.00
CA MET A 310 -0.88 8.44 1.43
C MET A 310 -1.25 8.03 2.85
N LEU A 311 -1.58 9.03 3.69
CA LEU A 311 -2.04 8.80 5.05
C LEU A 311 -3.48 8.30 5.06
N LEU A 312 -3.81 7.49 6.07
CA LEU A 312 -5.19 7.08 6.36
C LEU A 312 -6.04 8.26 6.90
N PRO A 313 -7.37 8.14 6.90
CA PRO A 313 -8.24 9.05 7.65
C PRO A 313 -7.82 9.12 9.12
N GLY A 314 -7.87 10.29 9.75
CA GLY A 314 -7.43 10.48 11.13
C GLY A 314 -8.15 9.59 12.15
N SER A 315 -9.41 9.23 11.91
CA SER A 315 -10.19 8.28 12.74
C SER A 315 -9.69 6.83 12.67
N LEU A 316 -8.95 6.47 11.61
CA LEU A 316 -8.39 5.13 11.38
C LEU A 316 -6.88 5.07 11.66
N SER A 317 -6.35 6.09 12.33
CA SER A 317 -4.91 6.20 12.55
C SER A 317 -4.42 5.26 13.67
N ASP A 318 -5.26 4.88 14.63
CA ASP A 318 -4.88 4.06 15.79
C ASP A 318 -4.20 2.70 15.41
N PRO A 319 -2.95 2.42 15.84
CA PRO A 319 -2.23 1.18 15.55
C PRO A 319 -2.81 -0.04 16.23
N PHE A 320 -3.42 0.15 17.40
CA PHE A 320 -3.74 -0.93 18.33
C PHE A 320 -5.12 -1.54 18.05
N GLU A 321 -5.97 -0.82 17.31
CA GLU A 321 -7.36 -1.23 17.10
C GLU A 321 -7.62 -1.85 15.72
N VAL A 322 -6.93 -1.49 14.62
CA VAL A 322 -7.43 -1.93 13.29
C VAL A 322 -6.37 -2.03 12.19
N SER A 323 -5.87 -3.24 11.92
CA SER A 323 -5.17 -3.54 10.66
C SER A 323 -5.78 -4.72 9.89
N PHE A 324 -6.37 -5.69 10.59
CA PHE A 324 -6.73 -6.97 9.94
C PHE A 324 -7.92 -6.90 8.96
N ASN A 325 -8.75 -5.85 9.04
CA ASN A 325 -9.98 -5.73 8.25
C ASN A 325 -10.05 -4.48 7.34
N MET A 326 -8.97 -3.70 7.22
CA MET A 326 -8.97 -2.58 6.28
C MET A 326 -8.95 -3.08 4.82
N ARG A 327 -9.81 -2.49 3.98
CA ARG A 327 -9.90 -2.85 2.55
C ARG A 327 -10.10 -1.61 1.70
N LEU A 328 -9.34 -1.53 0.60
CA LEU A 328 -9.58 -0.55 -0.44
C LEU A 328 -10.40 -1.19 -1.56
N LEU A 329 -11.49 -0.54 -1.96
CA LEU A 329 -12.36 -0.96 -3.06
C LEU A 329 -12.69 0.24 -3.95
N VAL A 330 -13.12 -0.04 -5.18
CA VAL A 330 -13.65 0.99 -6.08
C VAL A 330 -15.13 1.19 -5.80
N TRP A 331 -15.53 2.44 -5.54
CA TRP A 331 -16.94 2.83 -5.33
C TRP A 331 -17.26 4.05 -6.19
N ASN A 332 -18.25 3.93 -7.07
CA ASN A 332 -18.70 5.02 -7.95
C ASN A 332 -17.57 5.74 -8.72
N GLU A 333 -16.62 4.96 -9.27
CA GLU A 333 -15.43 5.46 -9.98
C GLU A 333 -14.41 6.26 -9.13
N SER A 334 -14.53 6.16 -7.81
CA SER A 334 -13.59 6.69 -6.81
C SER A 334 -13.05 5.56 -5.93
N ILE A 335 -12.00 5.87 -5.16
CA ILE A 335 -11.37 4.95 -4.22
C ILE A 335 -12.06 5.07 -2.87
N ALA A 336 -12.52 3.94 -2.34
CA ALA A 336 -13.15 3.85 -1.04
C ALA A 336 -12.33 2.96 -0.10
N LEU A 337 -12.06 3.46 1.10
CA LEU A 337 -11.44 2.74 2.20
C LEU A 337 -12.52 2.30 3.19
N PHE A 338 -12.53 1.00 3.47
CA PHE A 338 -13.28 0.39 4.55
C PHE A 338 -12.37 0.24 5.75
N GLY A 339 -12.81 0.72 6.90
CA GLY A 339 -12.09 0.59 8.16
C GLY A 339 -13.04 0.44 9.33
N LEU A 340 -12.58 -0.26 10.37
CA LEU A 340 -13.28 -0.30 11.64
C LEU A 340 -13.04 1.02 12.38
N GLU A 341 -14.09 1.53 12.97
CA GLU A 341 -14.06 2.72 13.81
C GLU A 341 -14.39 2.29 15.23
N SER A 342 -13.42 2.52 16.11
CA SER A 342 -13.61 2.43 17.55
C SER A 342 -14.10 3.77 18.05
N GLU A 343 -15.42 3.92 18.17
CA GLU A 343 -15.95 4.96 19.04
C GLU A 343 -16.12 4.37 20.44
N ASN A 344 -16.06 5.23 21.47
CA ASN A 344 -16.44 4.94 22.87
C ASN A 344 -17.95 4.58 23.01
N SER A 345 -18.50 3.84 22.04
CA SER A 345 -19.87 3.40 21.96
C SER A 345 -20.09 2.23 22.92
N PRO A 346 -21.13 2.28 23.78
CA PRO A 346 -21.52 1.14 24.60
C PRO A 346 -22.07 -0.05 23.78
N TYR A 347 -22.16 0.09 22.44
CA TYR A 347 -22.74 -0.90 21.52
C TYR A 347 -21.71 -1.65 20.63
N GLY A 348 -20.42 -1.34 20.73
CA GLY A 348 -19.34 -2.06 20.02
C GLY A 348 -18.78 -1.35 18.77
N VAL A 349 -17.88 -2.06 18.06
CA VAL A 349 -17.10 -1.57 16.90
C VAL A 349 -17.99 -1.39 15.66
N SER A 350 -17.87 -0.25 14.97
CA SER A 350 -18.62 0.05 13.73
C SER A 350 -17.68 0.06 12.51
N PHE A 351 -18.21 -0.10 11.30
CA PHE A 351 -17.45 0.06 10.05
C PHE A 351 -17.79 1.39 9.38
N GLY A 352 -16.76 2.13 8.98
CA GLY A 352 -16.90 3.32 8.15
C GLY A 352 -16.41 3.10 6.72
N ILE A 353 -16.95 3.92 5.80
CA ILE A 353 -16.47 4.07 4.43
C ILE A 353 -15.97 5.50 4.26
N TRP A 354 -14.70 5.63 3.88
CA TRP A 354 -14.08 6.89 3.50
C TRP A 354 -13.78 6.87 2.00
N VAL A 355 -14.04 7.96 1.29
CA VAL A 355 -13.81 8.07 -0.15
C VAL A 355 -12.82 9.19 -0.42
N ILE A 356 -11.97 8.98 -1.42
CA ILE A 356 -11.10 10.05 -1.93
C ILE A 356 -11.97 11.01 -2.76
N ASP A 357 -12.12 12.24 -2.28
CA ASP A 357 -12.68 13.35 -3.05
C ASP A 357 -11.62 14.00 -3.94
N GLU A 358 -12.02 14.80 -4.93
CA GLU A 358 -11.08 15.57 -5.76
C GLU A 358 -10.10 16.35 -4.86
N PHE A 359 -8.79 16.25 -5.16
CA PHE A 359 -7.70 16.84 -4.37
C PHE A 359 -7.84 18.37 -4.29
N ASP A 360 -8.61 18.86 -3.33
CA ASP A 360 -8.83 20.28 -3.12
C ASP A 360 -8.62 20.62 -1.63
N GLY A 361 -7.37 20.52 -1.17
CA GLY A 361 -6.95 21.16 0.06
C GLY A 361 -5.89 20.45 0.93
N PRO A 362 -5.53 21.07 2.06
CA PRO A 362 -4.42 20.66 2.94
C PRO A 362 -4.72 19.49 3.89
N LYS A 363 -5.96 18.97 3.94
CA LYS A 363 -6.34 17.81 4.77
C LYS A 363 -6.12 16.50 4.02
N THR A 364 -6.06 15.38 4.76
CA THR A 364 -6.04 14.05 4.13
C THR A 364 -7.21 13.93 3.15
N PRO A 365 -7.04 13.30 1.98
CA PRO A 365 -8.02 13.38 0.88
C PRO A 365 -9.30 12.58 1.15
N TRP A 366 -9.51 12.13 2.39
CA TRP A 366 -10.54 11.19 2.77
C TRP A 366 -11.76 11.92 3.35
N THR A 367 -12.90 11.77 2.69
CA THR A 367 -14.19 12.18 3.23
C THR A 367 -14.93 10.95 3.75
N LYS A 368 -15.44 11.02 4.98
CA LYS A 368 -16.27 9.94 5.54
C LYS A 368 -17.68 10.03 4.95
N HIS A 369 -18.14 8.97 4.29
CA HIS A 369 -19.46 8.96 3.64
C HIS A 369 -20.52 8.25 4.46
N ILE A 370 -20.23 7.04 4.96
CA ILE A 370 -21.23 6.17 5.61
C ILE A 370 -20.58 5.44 6.79
N CYS A 371 -21.36 5.18 7.84
CA CYS A 371 -21.00 4.27 8.94
C CYS A 371 -22.15 3.27 9.18
N PHE A 372 -21.81 2.00 9.47
CA PHE A 372 -22.76 0.92 9.73
C PHE A 372 -22.18 -0.15 10.69
N GLU A 373 -23.04 -0.92 11.36
CA GLU A 373 -22.67 -1.79 12.50
C GLU A 373 -22.19 -3.21 12.11
N LEU A 374 -21.99 -3.50 10.82
CA LEU A 374 -21.57 -4.84 10.38
C LEU A 374 -20.07 -4.98 10.40
N ASN A 375 -19.54 -5.77 11.34
CA ASN A 375 -18.12 -6.12 11.43
C ASN A 375 -17.75 -7.40 10.66
N GLU A 376 -17.98 -7.41 9.34
CA GLU A 376 -17.69 -8.56 8.46
C GLU A 376 -16.77 -8.13 7.31
N LYS A 377 -16.18 -9.08 6.57
CA LYS A 377 -15.14 -8.79 5.57
C LYS A 377 -15.78 -8.31 4.26
N PRO A 378 -15.54 -7.06 3.81
CA PRO A 378 -16.00 -6.62 2.50
C PRO A 378 -15.15 -7.27 1.40
N LEU A 379 -15.82 -7.76 0.36
CA LEU A 379 -15.19 -8.41 -0.79
C LEU A 379 -15.25 -7.54 -2.05
N ALA A 380 -16.40 -6.96 -2.37
CA ALA A 380 -16.59 -6.10 -3.54
C ALA A 380 -17.86 -5.25 -3.45
N PHE A 381 -17.85 -4.08 -4.08
CA PHE A 381 -19.10 -3.40 -4.44
C PHE A 381 -19.73 -4.05 -5.66
N LEU A 382 -20.99 -4.44 -5.55
CA LEU A 382 -21.79 -4.93 -6.67
C LEU A 382 -22.40 -3.76 -7.42
N ASN A 383 -22.83 -2.72 -6.71
CA ASN A 383 -23.28 -1.45 -7.29
C ASN A 383 -23.07 -0.33 -6.27
N SER A 384 -23.67 0.84 -6.49
CA SER A 384 -23.54 2.01 -5.62
C SER A 384 -24.04 1.78 -4.19
N ASP A 385 -24.98 0.87 -3.97
CA ASP A 385 -25.60 0.63 -2.66
C ASP A 385 -25.38 -0.80 -2.13
N GLU A 386 -24.95 -1.75 -2.95
CA GLU A 386 -24.89 -3.16 -2.58
C GLU A 386 -23.45 -3.66 -2.49
N ILE A 387 -23.11 -4.25 -1.34
CA ILE A 387 -21.77 -4.77 -1.02
C ILE A 387 -21.85 -6.28 -0.83
N LEU A 388 -20.92 -7.00 -1.46
CA LEU A 388 -20.67 -8.42 -1.18
C LEU A 388 -19.73 -8.55 0.03
N MET A 389 -20.14 -9.30 1.04
CA MET A 389 -19.39 -9.53 2.27
C MET A 389 -19.29 -11.02 2.63
N GLU A 390 -18.27 -11.37 3.40
CA GLU A 390 -18.00 -12.70 3.96
C GLU A 390 -18.08 -12.66 5.49
N VAL A 391 -18.82 -13.61 6.07
CA VAL A 391 -18.91 -13.76 7.53
C VAL A 391 -17.59 -14.27 8.08
N ILE A 392 -16.99 -13.52 9.00
CA ILE A 392 -15.72 -13.84 9.65
C ILE A 392 -15.96 -14.67 10.92
N LYS A 393 -17.03 -14.38 11.68
CA LYS A 393 -17.16 -14.80 13.09
C LYS A 393 -17.34 -16.31 13.33
N ASP A 394 -17.90 -17.06 12.40
CA ASP A 394 -18.31 -18.46 12.63
C ASP A 394 -17.56 -19.49 11.76
N THR A 395 -16.44 -19.10 11.14
CA THR A 395 -15.64 -19.92 10.21
C THR A 395 -16.40 -20.51 9.02
N SER A 396 -17.68 -20.18 8.86
CA SER A 396 -18.56 -20.79 7.86
C SER A 396 -18.26 -20.32 6.44
N GLY A 397 -17.48 -19.25 6.26
CA GLY A 397 -17.21 -18.66 4.95
C GLY A 397 -18.47 -18.20 4.21
N ARG A 398 -19.61 -18.06 4.91
CA ARG A 398 -20.90 -17.71 4.29
C ARG A 398 -20.85 -16.32 3.69
N LEU A 399 -21.40 -16.20 2.49
CA LEU A 399 -21.46 -14.95 1.75
C LEU A 399 -22.84 -14.32 1.84
N PHE A 400 -22.87 -13.00 1.92
CA PHE A 400 -24.10 -12.24 1.85
C PHE A 400 -23.89 -10.92 1.12
N SER A 401 -24.97 -10.41 0.56
CA SER A 401 -25.06 -9.02 0.09
C SER A 401 -25.68 -8.15 1.16
N TYR A 402 -25.17 -6.93 1.31
CA TYR A 402 -25.70 -5.91 2.20
C TYR A 402 -25.98 -4.64 1.42
N ASN A 403 -27.21 -4.14 1.55
CA ASN A 403 -27.62 -2.89 0.95
C ASN A 403 -27.42 -1.74 1.95
N LEU A 404 -26.59 -0.77 1.60
CA LEU A 404 -26.27 0.41 2.41
C LEU A 404 -27.49 1.30 2.66
N SER A 405 -28.34 1.47 1.66
CA SER A 405 -29.51 2.35 1.70
C SER A 405 -30.66 1.78 2.53
N THR A 406 -31.02 0.52 2.32
CA THR A 406 -32.12 -0.15 3.03
C THR A 406 -31.69 -0.83 4.33
N LYS A 407 -30.37 -0.97 4.54
CA LYS A 407 -29.76 -1.73 5.65
C LYS A 407 -30.18 -3.20 5.69
N THR A 408 -30.57 -3.77 4.55
CA THR A 408 -31.00 -5.18 4.46
C THR A 408 -29.84 -6.10 4.12
N LEU A 409 -29.78 -7.25 4.79
CA LEU A 409 -28.83 -8.33 4.52
C LEU A 409 -29.52 -9.49 3.80
N LYS A 410 -28.89 -10.04 2.76
CA LYS A 410 -29.37 -11.21 2.01
C LYS A 410 -28.24 -12.23 1.84
N TYR A 411 -28.40 -13.42 2.43
CA TYR A 411 -27.44 -14.52 2.25
C TYR A 411 -27.49 -15.07 0.83
N LEU A 412 -26.32 -15.42 0.30
CA LEU A 412 -26.19 -16.06 -1.01
C LEU A 412 -26.23 -17.58 -0.83
N PRO A 413 -26.94 -18.32 -1.70
CA PRO A 413 -27.02 -19.78 -1.64
C PRO A 413 -25.76 -20.42 -2.26
N ILE A 414 -24.59 -20.10 -1.69
CA ILE A 414 -23.28 -20.57 -2.15
C ILE A 414 -22.56 -21.15 -0.94
N ASP A 415 -22.19 -22.43 -1.03
CA ASP A 415 -21.42 -23.08 0.01
C ASP A 415 -19.93 -22.77 -0.14
N SER A 416 -19.33 -22.28 0.95
CA SER A 416 -17.90 -22.22 1.20
C SER A 416 -17.64 -22.88 2.56
N VAL A 417 -16.48 -23.49 2.72
CA VAL A 417 -16.19 -24.33 3.88
C VAL A 417 -15.31 -23.62 4.91
N GLN A 418 -14.64 -22.52 4.51
CA GLN A 418 -13.71 -21.76 5.34
C GLN A 418 -13.61 -20.29 4.87
N ASN A 419 -13.08 -19.44 5.77
CA ASN A 419 -12.82 -18.02 5.52
C ASN A 419 -11.54 -17.78 4.66
N ASP A 420 -11.49 -18.33 3.46
CA ASP A 420 -10.41 -18.10 2.47
C ASP A 420 -10.95 -17.56 1.13
N SER A 421 -12.15 -16.95 1.17
CA SER A 421 -12.76 -16.42 -0.03
C SER A 421 -12.04 -15.16 -0.49
N ALA A 422 -11.81 -15.08 -1.79
CA ALA A 422 -11.33 -13.88 -2.47
C ALA A 422 -12.27 -13.61 -3.64
N ALA A 423 -12.63 -12.35 -3.83
CA ALA A 423 -13.54 -11.97 -4.89
C ALA A 423 -13.01 -10.76 -5.65
N VAL A 424 -13.20 -10.76 -6.97
CA VAL A 424 -12.91 -9.62 -7.83
C VAL A 424 -14.10 -9.36 -8.74
N VAL A 425 -14.41 -8.09 -8.99
CA VAL A 425 -15.44 -7.72 -9.97
C VAL A 425 -14.93 -8.13 -11.35
N TYR A 426 -15.67 -8.97 -12.05
CA TYR A 426 -15.22 -9.65 -13.27
C TYR A 426 -16.40 -9.88 -14.20
N GLY A 427 -16.42 -9.21 -15.35
CA GLY A 427 -17.47 -9.31 -16.37
C GLY A 427 -17.19 -10.32 -17.49
N ASN A 428 -16.03 -11.00 -17.50
CA ASN A 428 -15.72 -12.09 -18.45
C ASN A 428 -15.73 -11.70 -19.93
N TYR A 429 -15.22 -10.51 -20.27
CA TYR A 429 -15.33 -9.94 -21.62
C TYR A 429 -13.99 -9.60 -22.29
N SER A 430 -12.83 -9.85 -21.68
CA SER A 430 -11.55 -9.49 -22.31
C SER A 430 -11.10 -10.51 -23.36
N ILE A 431 -10.65 -9.99 -24.50
CA ILE A 431 -9.97 -10.77 -25.55
C ILE A 431 -8.46 -10.48 -25.60
N VAL A 432 -7.92 -9.79 -24.59
CA VAL A 432 -6.49 -9.49 -24.49
C VAL A 432 -5.71 -10.79 -24.33
N SER A 433 -4.82 -11.07 -25.27
CA SER A 433 -3.94 -12.23 -25.18
C SER A 433 -2.81 -11.94 -24.20
N ILE A 434 -2.53 -12.91 -23.34
CA ILE A 434 -1.50 -12.82 -22.32
C ILE A 434 -0.25 -13.62 -22.65
N LEU A 435 -0.16 -14.23 -23.84
CA LEU A 435 1.00 -15.06 -24.20
C LEU A 435 2.25 -14.23 -24.57
N GLY A 436 2.08 -12.92 -24.85
CA GLY A 436 3.15 -12.04 -25.32
C GLY A 436 3.59 -12.36 -26.76
N GLY A 437 4.19 -11.38 -27.46
CA GLY A 437 4.88 -11.65 -28.74
C GLY A 437 4.34 -10.98 -30.02
N ASN A 438 3.36 -10.07 -29.97
CA ASN A 438 2.82 -9.40 -31.18
C ASN A 438 3.19 -7.91 -31.30
N LYS A 439 4.45 -7.52 -31.05
CA LYS A 439 4.98 -6.33 -31.76
C LYS A 439 5.43 -6.78 -33.14
N LEU A 440 4.51 -6.79 -34.09
CA LEU A 440 4.90 -6.56 -35.48
C LEU A 440 5.61 -5.20 -35.50
N GLU A 441 6.90 -5.20 -35.87
CA GLU A 441 7.57 -3.96 -36.24
C GLU A 441 6.73 -3.29 -37.32
N ASN A 442 5.99 -2.24 -36.97
CA ASN A 442 5.34 -1.39 -37.96
C ASN A 442 6.44 -0.62 -38.71
N LYS A 443 7.05 -1.27 -39.69
CA LYS A 443 7.60 -0.58 -40.87
C LYS A 443 6.44 -0.28 -41.80
N ASP A 444 5.65 0.74 -41.47
CA ASP A 444 4.86 1.47 -42.46
C ASP A 444 4.71 2.91 -41.98
N ASN A 445 5.57 3.77 -42.51
CA ASN A 445 5.39 5.21 -42.53
C ASN A 445 4.24 5.54 -43.48
N SER A 446 2.99 5.57 -43.00
CA SER A 446 1.99 6.52 -43.48
C SER A 446 0.76 6.56 -42.58
N THR A 447 0.30 7.79 -42.33
CA THR A 447 -0.89 8.20 -41.58
C THR A 447 -0.87 7.95 -40.06
N ASN A 448 -0.33 8.96 -39.35
CA ASN A 448 -0.71 9.31 -37.98
C ASN A 448 -2.24 9.43 -37.88
N ALA A 449 -2.90 8.36 -37.42
CA ALA A 449 -4.18 8.45 -36.74
C ALA A 449 -3.91 8.02 -35.30
N GLY A 450 -3.69 9.01 -34.44
CA GLY A 450 -3.55 8.82 -33.00
C GLY A 450 -4.86 8.25 -32.46
N PHE A 451 -4.81 6.98 -32.05
CA PHE A 451 -5.79 6.43 -31.13
C PHE A 451 -5.02 6.12 -29.85
N SER A 452 -4.89 7.17 -29.02
CA SER A 452 -4.65 7.04 -27.59
C SER A 452 -5.77 6.17 -27.01
N LEU A 453 -5.44 5.24 -26.12
CA LEU A 453 -6.41 4.59 -25.24
C LEU A 453 -6.96 5.70 -24.32
N PHE A 454 -7.93 6.45 -24.82
CA PHE A 454 -8.43 7.72 -24.32
C PHE A 454 -7.39 8.86 -24.31
N GLU A 455 -7.62 9.90 -25.11
CA GLU A 455 -7.50 11.26 -24.58
C GLU A 455 -8.62 11.43 -23.53
N TYR A 456 -8.42 10.89 -22.33
CA TYR A 456 -8.67 11.75 -21.20
C TYR A 456 -7.51 12.70 -21.26
N SER A 457 -7.75 13.89 -21.81
CA SER A 457 -6.95 15.05 -21.44
C SER A 457 -7.10 15.16 -19.92
N PHE A 458 -6.24 14.46 -19.19
CA PHE A 458 -5.88 14.84 -17.84
C PHE A 458 -5.54 16.32 -17.95
N PRO A 459 -6.11 17.20 -17.10
CA PRO A 459 -5.40 18.45 -16.82
C PRO A 459 -3.97 18.00 -16.45
N PRO A 460 -2.93 18.44 -17.16
CA PRO A 460 -1.61 17.82 -17.22
C PRO A 460 -1.10 17.41 -15.84
N SER A 461 -1.42 16.20 -15.37
CA SER A 461 -1.30 15.74 -13.97
C SER A 461 -1.40 16.83 -12.89
N ARG A 462 -2.10 17.97 -13.11
CA ARG A 462 -1.70 19.30 -12.59
C ARG A 462 -0.27 19.32 -11.99
N SER A 463 0.74 18.82 -12.70
CA SER A 463 2.12 18.66 -12.24
C SER A 463 2.28 18.30 -10.75
N MET A 464 1.41 17.51 -10.09
CA MET A 464 1.39 17.40 -8.61
C MET A 464 1.82 18.73 -7.93
N VAL A 465 1.31 19.90 -8.40
CA VAL A 465 1.93 21.24 -8.23
C VAL A 465 3.07 21.21 -7.23
N ASP A 466 4.33 21.10 -7.70
CA ASP A 466 5.63 21.20 -7.01
C ASP A 466 5.58 21.69 -5.54
N ASN A 467 4.82 21.00 -4.71
CA ASN A 467 4.71 21.29 -3.31
C ASN A 467 5.76 20.36 -2.75
N GLU A 468 7.01 20.84 -2.80
CA GLU A 468 8.14 20.09 -2.32
C GLU A 468 7.81 19.54 -0.92
N TRP A 469 7.62 18.22 -0.86
CA TRP A 469 7.48 17.53 0.39
C TRP A 469 8.82 17.61 1.10
N HIS A 470 8.78 18.10 2.33
CA HIS A 470 9.98 18.24 3.14
C HIS A 470 9.86 17.38 4.38
N SER A 471 11.02 17.03 4.93
CA SER A 471 11.08 16.42 6.24
C SER A 471 11.12 17.50 7.33
N TYR A 472 10.38 17.28 8.40
CA TYR A 472 10.33 18.16 9.55
C TYR A 472 10.55 17.39 10.86
N SER A 473 10.87 18.13 11.91
CA SER A 473 10.92 17.64 13.28
C SER A 473 10.49 18.73 14.25
N VAL A 474 9.79 18.32 15.31
CA VAL A 474 9.46 19.17 16.45
C VAL A 474 10.50 18.96 17.54
N TRP A 475 11.12 20.05 17.94
CA TRP A 475 12.19 20.10 18.92
C TRP A 475 11.73 20.82 20.18
N ALA A 476 11.97 20.20 21.32
CA ALA A 476 11.94 20.86 22.61
C ALA A 476 13.29 21.50 22.89
N ILE A 477 13.29 22.81 23.12
CA ILE A 477 14.50 23.61 23.27
C ILE A 477 14.80 23.78 24.76
N PRO A 478 15.95 23.30 25.26
CA PRO A 478 16.34 23.50 26.64
C PRO A 478 16.50 25.00 26.99
N PRO A 479 16.45 25.37 28.27
CA PRO A 479 16.80 26.70 28.75
C PRO A 479 18.23 27.10 28.34
N ASP A 480 18.52 28.39 28.25
CA ASP A 480 19.80 28.87 27.70
C ASP A 480 21.01 28.46 28.56
N ASP A 481 20.85 28.43 29.89
CA ASP A 481 21.88 27.99 30.84
C ASP A 481 22.18 26.48 30.71
N VAL A 482 21.14 25.67 30.57
CA VAL A 482 21.23 24.23 30.30
C VAL A 482 21.85 23.98 28.92
N SER A 483 21.40 24.72 27.91
CA SER A 483 21.94 24.65 26.54
C SER A 483 23.42 24.97 26.52
N LEU A 484 23.87 26.00 27.26
CA LEU A 484 25.29 26.34 27.36
C LEU A 484 26.10 25.22 28.02
N LYS A 485 25.56 24.58 29.06
CA LYS A 485 26.19 23.43 29.73
C LYS A 485 26.33 22.25 28.77
N ILE A 486 25.27 21.91 28.04
CA ILE A 486 25.26 20.81 27.06
C ILE A 486 26.21 21.12 25.89
N LYS A 487 26.22 22.34 25.34
CA LYS A 487 27.11 22.76 24.24
C LYS A 487 28.59 22.54 24.57
N LYS A 488 29.02 22.75 25.82
CA LYS A 488 30.41 22.49 26.24
C LYS A 488 30.78 21.01 26.09
N VAL A 489 29.87 20.11 26.46
CA VAL A 489 30.07 18.66 26.30
C VAL A 489 30.08 18.28 24.82
N MET A 490 29.13 18.80 24.04
CA MET A 490 29.06 18.57 22.59
C MET A 490 30.32 19.04 21.86
N GLN A 491 30.83 20.24 22.20
CA GLN A 491 32.07 20.77 21.64
C GLN A 491 33.28 19.89 21.98
N ALA A 492 33.40 19.44 23.22
CA ALA A 492 34.50 18.60 23.65
C ALA A 492 34.48 17.20 23.00
N LEU A 493 33.29 16.65 22.73
CA LEU A 493 33.12 15.42 21.96
C LEU A 493 33.47 15.63 20.49
N ARG A 494 32.92 16.67 19.87
CA ARG A 494 33.17 17.02 18.47
C ARG A 494 34.66 17.26 18.18
N LEU A 495 35.38 17.91 19.09
CA LEU A 495 36.82 18.14 18.96
C LEU A 495 37.65 16.84 18.94
N GLU A 496 37.17 15.79 19.60
CA GLU A 496 37.89 14.50 19.66
C GLU A 496 37.43 13.52 18.57
N PHE A 497 36.13 13.42 18.35
CA PHE A 497 35.52 12.38 17.51
C PHE A 497 35.00 12.91 16.15
N GLY A 498 35.11 14.22 15.89
CA GLY A 498 34.59 14.85 14.68
C GLY A 498 33.07 15.10 14.72
N GLY A 499 32.46 15.37 13.56
CA GLY A 499 31.02 15.61 13.43
C GLY A 499 30.60 17.08 13.29
N PRO A 500 29.34 17.33 12.89
CA PRO A 500 28.80 18.67 12.73
C PRO A 500 28.52 19.33 14.08
N GLU A 501 28.34 20.65 14.06
CA GLU A 501 27.85 21.40 15.21
C GLU A 501 26.33 21.24 15.32
N ILE A 502 25.84 20.87 16.50
CA ILE A 502 24.42 20.60 16.73
C ILE A 502 23.94 21.57 17.80
N GLU A 503 22.81 22.23 17.53
CA GLU A 503 22.10 23.01 18.54
C GLU A 503 21.43 22.07 19.55
N PRO A 504 21.59 22.23 20.87
CA PRO A 504 20.96 21.37 21.86
C PRO A 504 19.43 21.37 21.70
N HIS A 505 18.87 20.21 21.44
CA HIS A 505 17.43 20.03 21.33
C HIS A 505 17.04 18.61 21.75
N ILE A 506 15.83 18.46 22.27
CA ILE A 506 15.19 17.17 22.46
C ILE A 506 14.27 16.94 21.26
N THR A 507 14.48 15.85 20.53
CA THR A 507 13.55 15.47 19.45
C THR A 507 12.27 14.93 20.08
N VAL A 508 11.18 15.70 19.99
CA VAL A 508 9.86 15.33 20.51
C VAL A 508 9.11 14.50 19.48
N VAL A 509 9.13 14.94 18.22
CA VAL A 509 8.64 14.19 17.06
C VAL A 509 9.59 14.42 15.90
N GLY A 510 10.01 13.34 15.23
CA GLY A 510 10.89 13.38 14.06
C GLY A 510 10.24 12.77 12.83
N SER A 511 10.94 12.81 11.70
CA SER A 511 10.52 12.15 10.44
C SER A 511 9.15 12.61 9.91
N ILE A 512 8.70 13.81 10.27
CA ILE A 512 7.43 14.37 9.78
C ILE A 512 7.59 14.65 8.28
N ARG A 513 6.63 14.20 7.46
CA ARG A 513 6.64 14.42 6.01
C ARG A 513 5.32 15.04 5.57
N MET A 514 5.40 16.25 5.03
CA MET A 514 4.26 16.97 4.48
C MET A 514 4.75 18.23 3.75
N THR A 515 3.83 18.99 3.18
CA THR A 515 4.10 20.33 2.67
C THR A 515 4.40 21.30 3.82
N GLN A 516 5.12 22.39 3.53
CA GLN A 516 5.43 23.39 4.55
C GLN A 516 4.18 24.01 5.19
N GLU A 517 3.15 24.26 4.39
CA GLU A 517 1.88 24.79 4.88
C GLU A 517 1.21 23.85 5.88
N ASN A 518 1.16 22.55 5.58
CA ASN A 518 0.58 21.55 6.47
C ASN A 518 1.40 21.41 7.76
N ALA A 519 2.73 21.39 7.66
CA ALA A 519 3.61 21.31 8.83
C ALA A 519 3.37 22.49 9.78
N LEU A 520 3.22 23.70 9.23
CA LEU A 520 2.90 24.89 9.99
C LEU A 520 1.50 24.84 10.61
N ASN A 521 0.51 24.35 9.89
CA ASN A 521 -0.86 24.26 10.39
C ASN A 521 -0.96 23.28 11.56
N GLU A 522 -0.39 22.08 11.43
CA GLU A 522 -0.36 21.09 12.53
C GLU A 522 0.47 21.59 13.72
N PHE A 523 1.59 22.27 13.46
CA PHE A 523 2.39 22.87 14.51
C PHE A 523 1.67 24.00 15.27
N ARG A 524 0.82 24.78 14.58
CA ARG A 524 -0.03 25.79 15.22
C ARG A 524 -1.14 25.15 16.04
N SER A 525 -1.75 24.07 15.55
CA SER A 525 -2.76 23.30 16.30
C SER A 525 -2.22 22.81 17.65
N LEU A 526 -0.92 22.47 17.73
CA LEU A 526 -0.29 22.06 18.98
C LEU A 526 -0.36 23.10 20.09
N GLN A 527 -0.42 24.40 19.78
CA GLN A 527 -0.56 25.46 20.79
C GLN A 527 -1.84 25.31 21.61
N SER A 528 -2.86 24.62 21.09
CA SER A 528 -4.09 24.32 21.81
C SER A 528 -4.01 23.06 22.67
N CYS A 529 -3.07 22.15 22.37
CA CYS A 529 -2.95 20.85 23.04
C CYS A 529 -1.78 20.79 24.04
N VAL A 530 -0.72 21.58 23.81
CA VAL A 530 0.47 21.68 24.66
C VAL A 530 0.62 23.14 25.05
N THR A 531 -0.04 23.52 26.14
CA THR A 531 -0.10 24.91 26.62
C THR A 531 0.85 25.17 27.78
N SER A 532 1.10 24.14 28.60
CA SER A 532 1.96 24.21 29.78
C SER A 532 3.35 23.69 29.48
N GLY A 533 4.37 24.35 30.03
CA GLY A 533 5.72 23.82 30.01
C GLY A 533 5.83 22.63 30.96
N TYR A 534 6.79 21.75 30.69
CA TYR A 534 6.95 20.49 31.42
C TYR A 534 8.41 20.27 31.75
N LYS A 535 8.70 19.33 32.66
CA LYS A 535 10.07 19.05 33.07
C LYS A 535 10.68 17.92 32.25
N ALA A 536 11.91 18.11 31.80
CA ALA A 536 12.73 17.03 31.22
C ALA A 536 13.76 16.58 32.26
N LYS A 537 14.00 15.28 32.35
CA LYS A 537 15.04 14.69 33.22
C LYS A 537 15.91 13.75 32.42
N VAL A 538 17.23 13.92 32.49
CA VAL A 538 18.18 13.03 31.81
C VAL A 538 18.31 11.75 32.61
N ASN A 539 17.95 10.61 32.01
CA ASN A 539 18.07 9.29 32.62
C ASN A 539 19.49 8.75 32.49
N GLN A 540 20.00 8.67 31.25
CA GLN A 540 21.31 8.04 30.98
C GLN A 540 21.93 8.50 29.65
N VAL A 541 23.25 8.28 29.53
CA VAL A 541 24.00 8.42 28.27
C VAL A 541 23.97 7.09 27.51
N VAL A 542 23.49 7.14 26.27
CA VAL A 542 23.45 6.00 25.36
C VAL A 542 24.26 6.33 24.11
N THR A 543 24.87 5.29 23.53
CA THR A 543 25.58 5.39 22.26
C THR A 543 24.99 4.38 21.29
N ARG A 544 24.77 4.79 20.04
CA ARG A 544 24.27 3.92 18.97
C ARG A 544 25.20 3.99 17.76
N SER A 545 25.13 3.01 16.88
CA SER A 545 25.92 2.97 15.63
C SER A 545 25.41 3.95 14.56
N PHE A 546 24.28 4.61 14.80
CA PHE A 546 23.59 5.45 13.82
C PHE A 546 24.13 6.88 13.80
N TYR A 547 24.24 7.46 12.61
CA TYR A 547 24.83 8.79 12.43
C TYR A 547 24.13 9.86 13.29
N TYR A 548 22.80 9.96 13.24
CA TYR A 548 22.02 10.96 13.98
C TYR A 548 21.71 10.60 15.46
N GLN A 549 22.14 9.41 15.90
CA GLN A 549 21.94 8.94 17.27
C GLN A 549 23.24 8.37 17.86
N CYS A 550 24.38 8.88 17.40
CA CYS A 550 25.68 8.28 17.70
C CYS A 550 25.98 8.31 19.21
N VAL A 551 25.83 9.49 19.82
CA VAL A 551 25.90 9.68 21.27
C VAL A 551 24.74 10.57 21.68
N LEU A 552 23.93 10.12 22.63
CA LEU A 552 22.70 10.81 23.04
C LEU A 552 22.42 10.68 24.54
N LEU A 553 21.66 11.64 25.06
CA LEU A 553 21.03 11.61 26.36
C LEU A 553 19.61 11.09 26.20
N VAL A 554 19.28 10.01 26.90
CA VAL A 554 17.90 9.52 27.01
C VAL A 554 17.19 10.35 28.06
N ILE A 555 16.04 10.92 27.69
CA ILE A 555 15.18 11.64 28.62
C ILE A 555 14.23 10.63 29.27
N ASP A 556 14.05 10.74 30.58
CA ASP A 556 13.20 9.88 31.39
C ASP A 556 11.74 10.05 30.96
N SER A 557 11.18 9.00 30.37
CA SER A 557 9.78 8.90 29.96
C SER A 557 9.09 7.71 30.65
N SER A 558 9.62 7.27 31.80
CA SER A 558 9.02 6.14 32.54
C SER A 558 7.66 6.53 33.11
N PHE A 559 6.67 5.64 32.96
CA PHE A 559 5.36 5.76 33.62
C PHE A 559 5.53 5.46 35.12
N SER A 560 6.17 6.37 35.87
CA SER A 560 6.01 6.42 37.32
C SER A 560 4.80 7.31 37.64
N SER A 561 4.10 7.02 38.73
CA SER A 561 2.94 7.80 39.22
C SER A 561 3.30 9.20 39.74
N ASP A 562 4.45 9.75 39.33
CA ASP A 562 4.92 11.08 39.69
C ASP A 562 4.44 12.06 38.60
N ASP A 563 3.79 13.17 38.99
CA ASP A 563 3.17 14.15 38.06
C ASP A 563 4.11 14.62 36.92
N GLU A 564 5.43 14.69 37.17
CA GLU A 564 6.42 15.22 36.22
C GLU A 564 6.62 14.35 34.96
N SER A 565 6.54 13.02 35.06
CA SER A 565 6.74 12.12 33.90
C SER A 565 5.51 12.07 32.99
N PHE A 566 4.33 12.32 33.58
CA PHE A 566 3.05 12.34 32.89
C PHE A 566 2.93 13.52 31.91
N GLU A 567 3.43 14.69 32.28
CA GLU A 567 3.38 15.89 31.43
C GLU A 567 4.26 15.78 30.18
N LEU A 568 5.49 15.25 30.33
CA LEU A 568 6.38 15.00 29.19
C LEU A 568 5.76 14.00 28.22
N CYS A 569 5.25 12.88 28.73
CA CYS A 569 4.54 11.87 27.94
C CYS A 569 3.27 12.42 27.28
N GLY A 570 2.55 13.30 27.98
CA GLY A 570 1.39 14.01 27.45
C GLY A 570 1.77 14.93 26.29
N ALA A 571 2.85 15.70 26.43
CA ALA A 571 3.35 16.62 25.40
C ALA A 571 3.90 15.88 24.17
N THR A 572 4.72 14.83 24.36
CA THR A 572 5.22 13.99 23.26
C THR A 572 4.08 13.29 22.54
N GLY A 573 3.12 12.74 23.28
CA GLY A 573 1.93 12.09 22.72
C GLY A 573 1.01 13.06 21.98
N ALA A 574 0.82 14.28 22.49
CA ALA A 574 0.05 15.32 21.79
C ALA A 574 0.75 15.77 20.50
N CYS A 575 2.07 15.98 20.55
CA CYS A 575 2.89 16.24 19.36
C CYS A 575 2.77 15.12 18.35
N GLY A 576 2.87 13.87 18.79
CA GLY A 576 2.70 12.71 17.92
C GLY A 576 1.35 12.73 17.22
N ARG A 577 0.24 12.84 17.98
CA ARG A 577 -1.13 12.86 17.45
C ARG A 577 -1.36 13.96 16.41
N CYS A 578 -0.89 15.19 16.64
CA CYS A 578 -1.06 16.27 15.67
C CYS A 578 -0.36 15.99 14.32
N PHE A 579 0.75 15.25 14.33
CA PHE A 579 1.46 14.89 13.11
C PHE A 579 1.15 13.46 12.61
N GLY A 580 0.15 12.78 13.19
CA GLY A 580 -0.26 11.43 12.80
C GLY A 580 0.73 10.32 13.23
N PHE A 581 1.43 10.50 14.34
CA PHE A 581 2.29 9.52 15.00
C PHE A 581 1.62 8.98 16.26
N HIS A 582 1.78 7.69 16.51
CA HIS A 582 1.04 7.01 17.58
C HIS A 582 1.86 6.69 18.83
N ASN A 583 3.17 6.53 18.68
CA ASN A 583 4.03 6.23 19.81
C ASN A 583 4.45 7.49 20.55
N SER A 584 4.54 7.37 21.88
CA SER A 584 5.32 8.30 22.68
C SER A 584 6.78 8.11 22.26
N VAL A 585 7.25 8.95 21.33
CA VAL A 585 8.66 8.97 20.90
C VAL A 585 9.50 9.11 22.15
N ARG A 586 10.40 8.15 22.42
CA ARG A 586 11.33 8.28 23.55
C ARG A 586 12.17 9.54 23.32
N PRO A 587 11.94 10.60 24.12
CA PRO A 587 12.60 11.85 23.87
C PRO A 587 14.10 11.67 24.14
N HIS A 588 14.90 12.17 23.22
CA HIS A 588 16.35 12.14 23.38
C HIS A 588 16.99 13.44 22.90
N LEU A 589 18.12 13.75 23.50
CA LEU A 589 18.99 14.86 23.10
C LEU A 589 20.29 14.31 22.57
N SER A 590 20.58 14.53 21.29
CA SER A 590 21.83 14.08 20.70
C SER A 590 23.00 14.97 21.11
N LEU A 591 24.12 14.35 21.50
CA LEU A 591 25.37 15.02 21.87
C LEU A 591 26.39 15.01 20.74
N LEU A 592 26.33 14.01 19.86
CA LEU A 592 27.26 13.83 18.75
C LEU A 592 26.56 13.14 17.58
N TYR A 593 26.76 13.66 16.37
CA TYR A 593 26.47 12.93 15.14
C TYR A 593 27.77 12.45 14.49
N GLY A 594 27.82 11.20 14.07
CA GLY A 594 29.04 10.63 13.50
C GLY A 594 28.97 9.13 13.25
N ASN A 595 29.87 8.65 12.41
CA ASN A 595 30.07 7.22 12.15
C ASN A 595 31.24 6.73 12.99
N LEU A 596 31.02 6.57 14.30
CA LEU A 596 32.05 6.08 15.21
C LEU A 596 32.03 4.56 15.26
N THR A 597 33.21 3.94 15.36
CA THR A 597 33.37 2.54 15.73
C THR A 597 32.87 2.27 17.15
N GLU A 598 32.60 1.02 17.50
CA GLU A 598 32.15 0.65 18.86
C GLU A 598 33.13 1.14 19.94
N GLU A 599 34.43 0.99 19.70
CA GLU A 599 35.48 1.43 20.62
C GLU A 599 35.52 2.96 20.76
N GLU A 600 35.31 3.70 19.68
CA GLU A 600 35.20 5.17 19.74
C GLU A 600 33.94 5.61 20.49
N ARG A 601 32.80 4.92 20.30
CA ARG A 601 31.57 5.19 21.05
C ARG A 601 31.75 4.93 22.54
N ARG A 602 32.42 3.84 22.92
CA ARG A 602 32.76 3.55 24.32
C ARG A 602 33.60 4.67 24.93
N LYS A 603 34.64 5.11 24.24
CA LYS A 603 35.48 6.25 24.64
C LYS A 603 34.68 7.55 24.76
N ALA A 604 33.78 7.83 23.82
CA ALA A 604 32.93 9.01 23.87
C ALA A 604 32.03 9.02 25.11
N LYS A 605 31.43 7.88 25.46
CA LYS A 605 30.63 7.72 26.68
C LYS A 605 31.44 7.92 27.96
N GLU A 606 32.65 7.38 28.02
CA GLU A 606 33.59 7.58 29.14
C GLU A 606 33.98 9.05 29.28
N LYS A 607 34.28 9.71 28.17
CA LYS A 607 34.64 11.14 28.14
C LYS A 607 33.51 12.03 28.67
N ILE A 608 32.24 11.75 28.35
CA ILE A 608 31.11 12.48 28.93
C ILE A 608 31.12 12.40 30.46
N SER A 609 31.36 11.20 31.00
CA SER A 609 31.42 10.98 32.46
C SER A 609 32.59 11.71 33.12
N ILE A 610 33.67 12.00 32.39
CA ILE A 610 34.79 12.81 32.87
C ILE A 610 34.46 14.31 32.80
N LEU A 611 33.85 14.75 31.70
CA LEU A 611 33.52 16.15 31.45
C LEU A 611 32.43 16.67 32.40
N ASP A 612 31.38 15.89 32.61
CA ASP A 612 30.26 16.28 33.43
C ASP A 612 29.49 15.07 33.98
N LYS A 613 29.85 14.65 35.20
CA LYS A 613 29.11 13.58 35.91
C LYS A 613 27.67 13.96 36.22
N SER A 614 27.37 15.24 36.32
CA SER A 614 26.03 15.75 36.67
C SER A 614 25.09 15.83 35.46
N ILE A 615 25.58 15.50 34.25
CA ILE A 615 24.74 15.50 33.04
C ILE A 615 23.64 14.46 33.15
N THR A 616 23.96 13.30 33.72
CA THR A 616 23.02 12.25 34.08
C THR A 616 22.30 12.63 35.36
N GLY A 617 20.97 12.58 35.36
CA GLY A 617 20.13 13.03 36.47
C GLY A 617 19.82 14.53 36.48
N MET A 618 20.36 15.31 35.54
CA MET A 618 19.97 16.71 35.38
C MET A 618 18.50 16.81 35.02
N SER A 619 17.80 17.78 35.61
CA SER A 619 16.41 18.08 35.29
C SER A 619 16.22 19.57 35.06
N PHE A 620 15.40 19.91 34.08
CA PHE A 620 15.21 21.28 33.62
C PHE A 620 13.83 21.49 32.97
N PRO A 621 13.27 22.71 33.03
CA PRO A 621 11.99 23.01 32.41
C PRO A 621 12.13 23.12 30.88
N ILE A 622 11.12 22.65 30.16
CA ILE A 622 10.93 22.87 28.73
C ILE A 622 9.81 23.91 28.58
N THR A 623 10.18 25.05 28.02
CA THR A 623 9.27 26.17 27.81
C THR A 623 9.15 26.57 26.35
N ARG A 624 9.84 25.87 25.44
CA ARG A 624 9.88 26.23 24.01
C ARG A 624 9.80 24.98 23.15
N LEU A 625 8.90 25.01 22.17
CA LEU A 625 8.82 24.04 21.08
C LEU A 625 9.09 24.73 19.75
N ALA A 626 9.82 24.07 18.87
CA ALA A 626 10.19 24.61 17.57
C ALA A 626 10.06 23.57 16.45
N LEU A 627 9.43 23.96 15.34
CA LEU A 627 9.35 23.19 14.12
C LEU A 627 10.58 23.48 13.26
N HIS A 628 11.31 22.45 12.89
CA HIS A 628 12.47 22.54 12.00
C HIS A 628 12.22 21.76 10.72
N LYS A 629 12.57 22.36 9.58
CA LYS A 629 12.73 21.68 8.30
C LYS A 629 14.11 21.03 8.29
N ILE A 630 14.14 19.73 8.03
CA ILE A 630 15.33 18.90 8.11
C ILE A 630 15.56 18.26 6.76
N ASP A 631 16.76 18.44 6.20
CA ASP A 631 17.25 17.57 5.14
C ASP A 631 18.29 16.63 5.72
N TYR A 632 17.85 15.41 5.99
CA TYR A 632 18.73 14.39 6.53
C TYR A 632 19.87 14.02 5.54
N LYS A 633 19.80 14.36 4.23
CA LYS A 633 20.93 14.11 3.29
C LYS A 633 22.09 15.05 3.58
N ASP A 634 21.81 16.22 4.13
CA ASP A 634 22.83 17.17 4.56
C ASP A 634 23.40 16.82 5.93
N LYS A 635 24.50 16.06 5.92
CA LYS A 635 25.29 15.77 7.11
C LYS A 635 26.01 17.00 7.70
N THR A 636 26.01 18.14 7.01
CA THR A 636 26.58 19.40 7.53
C THR A 636 25.60 20.18 8.39
N LEU A 637 24.31 19.81 8.36
CA LEU A 637 23.18 20.45 9.06
C LEU A 637 22.93 21.91 8.61
N LYS A 638 23.54 22.39 7.54
CA LYS A 638 23.43 23.77 7.06
C LYS A 638 22.10 24.06 6.38
N SER A 639 21.48 23.03 5.80
CA SER A 639 20.14 23.12 5.21
C SER A 639 19.01 22.99 6.24
N TRP A 640 19.33 22.70 7.51
CA TRP A 640 18.33 22.56 8.55
C TRP A 640 17.88 23.95 8.99
N GLU A 641 16.58 24.19 8.92
CA GLU A 641 16.01 25.53 9.10
C GLU A 641 14.91 25.50 10.16
N LYS A 642 14.97 26.42 11.11
CA LYS A 642 13.86 26.64 12.05
C LYS A 642 12.74 27.40 11.35
N ILE A 643 11.58 26.76 11.24
CA ILE A 643 10.41 27.28 10.52
C ILE A 643 9.48 28.07 11.44
N ALA A 644 9.26 27.56 12.65
CA ALA A 644 8.38 28.19 13.63
C ALA A 644 8.78 27.80 15.05
N GLU A 645 8.40 28.61 16.03
CA GLU A 645 8.62 28.38 17.45
C GLU A 645 7.49 29.01 18.26
N TYR A 646 7.14 28.41 19.39
CA TYR A 646 6.28 29.05 20.39
C TYR A 646 6.70 28.70 21.81
N THR A 647 6.27 29.53 22.74
CA THR A 647 6.57 29.42 24.17
C THR A 647 5.41 28.79 24.93
N LEU A 648 5.73 27.90 25.86
CA LEU A 648 4.80 27.24 26.77
C LEU A 648 4.71 28.05 28.08
N LEU A 649 3.53 28.09 28.68
CA LEU A 649 3.34 28.73 29.99
C LEU A 649 3.86 27.80 31.09
N TYR A 650 4.91 28.20 31.79
CA TYR A 650 5.45 27.42 32.90
C TYR A 650 4.97 28.04 34.22
N PHE A 651 4.28 27.25 35.03
CA PHE A 651 3.84 27.65 36.37
C PHE A 651 4.75 26.94 37.37
N ASP A 652 5.57 27.72 38.09
CA ASP A 652 6.54 27.24 39.10
C ASP A 652 5.86 26.58 40.32
#